data_AF-A0A819U5D9-F1
#
_entry.id   AF-A0A819U5D9-F1
#
_cell.length_a   1.000
_cell.length_b   1.000
_cell.length_c   1.000
_cell.angle_alpha   90.00
_cell.angle_beta   90.00
_cell.angle_gamma   90.00
#
_symmetry.space_group_name_H-M   'P 1'
#
loop_
_entity.id
_entity.type
_entity.pdbx_description
1 polymer ?
#
loop_
_entity_poly.entity_id
_entity_poly.type
_entity_poly.pdbx_seq_one_letter_code
_entity_poly.pdbx_strand_id
1 'polypeptide(L)'
;MSTVSTTPKRCTQCVVNSLLTCNGCNQTFCIKHQTEHRQNIDQRIDFINEQNEMLRQEVSRRSIDKLLVEKINEWEQQSIKNIQSTATEARTELIRLLKESKDQLMNVMHKLSTEINSNRIKAQYIEDNLTQWEKQIVALKNDMESSFKFELVQEDGPRTVRSIKIKSTEKTRTSQNNPMAQIENRSANNSSQVVPIHVSPSNGVIASNKPESLIPANKNSSESSLYPCLTFGSNQSSVQDIQNLFEHLMLLEPMNKHGPMSGKCGPQTHQMEQFLAKTFGFKNQPGEYIVQGVKSFKLHNRPDTLDPNTVIRFPTDIANAFSMSVKEIMNWQRSYKVYSGNFIQGLDKEFLQRALEGHSKDGREAFRMKFVVRISTCPILMEFDAKVISRNLEEDWPNRIKLVSVTGIDFAGRKHDVADILYYVTNWKDVFEIDPTKDEPALLNARDFRLKKAGEKGELRESRILEDLTHMARLRLQACDEEGVEIVVETGIGLGVFAGEHIGVDEKVRTTSAIAIRAVLEQHGSTYKNIRAVVFALPIIDTEKTNRRARDSFSVFAENFQEPPYNGPIPVLIADQDMHRLTVAIARRGFKVSELNPADSHGVFGEYWQNQGPAVEEKLALTTVGLLVQHHLINPHVLDTNNYYFI
;
A
#
# COMPACT_ATOMS: atom_id res chain seq x y z
N MET A 1 -24.35 -93.73 -18.06
CA MET A 1 -24.46 -94.17 -19.46
C MET A 1 -23.63 -93.22 -20.29
N SER A 2 -22.45 -93.70 -20.69
CA SER A 2 -21.33 -92.85 -21.10
C SER A 2 -21.09 -93.02 -22.59
N THR A 3 -21.29 -91.96 -23.36
CA THR A 3 -20.87 -91.89 -24.76
C THR A 3 -19.35 -91.71 -24.80
N VAL A 4 -18.65 -92.82 -24.99
CA VAL A 4 -17.22 -92.87 -25.24
C VAL A 4 -16.96 -92.26 -26.62
N SER A 5 -16.55 -91.00 -26.64
CA SER A 5 -15.98 -90.37 -27.83
C SER A 5 -14.59 -90.96 -28.08
N THR A 6 -14.53 -91.87 -29.04
CA THR A 6 -13.35 -92.59 -29.54
C THR A 6 -12.51 -91.72 -30.47
N THR A 7 -12.02 -90.59 -29.96
CA THR A 7 -10.81 -89.94 -30.50
C THR A 7 -9.93 -89.51 -29.34
N PRO A 8 -8.64 -89.89 -29.28
CA PRO A 8 -7.77 -89.43 -28.22
C PRO A 8 -7.63 -87.92 -28.35
N LYS A 9 -8.33 -87.17 -27.47
CA LYS A 9 -8.22 -85.71 -27.43
C LYS A 9 -6.75 -85.39 -27.16
N ARG A 10 -6.11 -84.69 -28.08
CA ARG A 10 -4.69 -84.38 -27.98
C ARG A 10 -4.48 -83.14 -27.13
N CYS A 11 -3.35 -83.08 -26.45
CA CYS A 11 -2.94 -81.90 -25.70
C CYS A 11 -2.79 -80.75 -26.69
N THR A 12 -3.46 -79.64 -26.39
CA THR A 12 -3.49 -78.43 -27.23
C THR A 12 -2.08 -77.87 -27.49
N GLN A 13 -1.11 -78.20 -26.64
CA GLN A 13 0.24 -77.64 -26.67
C GLN A 13 1.31 -78.56 -27.27
N CYS A 14 1.16 -79.90 -27.18
CA CYS A 14 2.20 -80.84 -27.64
C CYS A 14 1.68 -82.07 -28.40
N VAL A 15 0.38 -82.16 -28.69
CA VAL A 15 -0.21 -83.18 -29.57
C VAL A 15 -0.20 -84.62 -28.98
N VAL A 16 0.34 -84.85 -27.79
CA VAL A 16 0.25 -86.11 -27.03
C VAL A 16 -1.17 -86.31 -26.48
N ASN A 17 -1.61 -87.56 -26.25
CA ASN A 17 -2.93 -87.85 -25.68
C ASN A 17 -3.16 -87.05 -24.38
N SER A 18 -4.20 -86.22 -24.38
CA SER A 18 -4.66 -85.46 -23.22
C SER A 18 -5.52 -86.35 -22.35
N LEU A 19 -5.42 -86.16 -21.03
CA LEU A 19 -6.24 -86.88 -20.06
C LEU A 19 -7.27 -85.96 -19.41
N LEU A 20 -7.06 -84.63 -19.45
CA LEU A 20 -7.81 -83.67 -18.65
C LEU A 20 -8.15 -82.41 -19.47
N THR A 21 -9.39 -81.92 -19.33
CA THR A 21 -9.86 -80.68 -19.94
C THR A 21 -10.02 -79.62 -18.86
N CYS A 22 -9.51 -78.41 -19.08
CA CYS A 22 -9.72 -77.29 -18.17
C CYS A 22 -11.08 -76.65 -18.47
N ASN A 23 -12.01 -76.67 -17.51
CA ASN A 23 -13.35 -76.09 -17.69
C ASN A 23 -13.33 -74.57 -17.86
N GLY A 24 -12.28 -73.89 -17.41
CA GLY A 24 -12.17 -72.42 -17.49
C GLY A 24 -11.86 -71.91 -18.90
N CYS A 25 -10.97 -72.59 -19.63
CA CYS A 25 -10.58 -72.21 -21.00
C CYS A 25 -11.04 -73.21 -22.07
N ASN A 26 -11.67 -74.31 -21.65
CA ASN A 26 -12.12 -75.44 -22.48
C ASN A 26 -11.01 -76.13 -23.32
N GLN A 27 -9.74 -75.90 -22.96
CA GLN A 27 -8.61 -76.55 -23.62
C GLN A 27 -8.23 -77.89 -22.95
N THR A 28 -7.75 -78.83 -23.76
CA THR A 28 -7.33 -80.17 -23.34
C THR A 28 -5.82 -80.22 -23.16
N PHE A 29 -5.35 -80.80 -22.05
CA PHE A 29 -3.93 -80.85 -21.70
C PHE A 29 -3.50 -82.27 -21.28
N CYS A 30 -2.24 -82.62 -21.56
CA CYS A 30 -1.60 -83.72 -20.84
C CYS A 30 -1.22 -83.25 -19.43
N ILE A 31 -0.94 -84.17 -18.51
CA ILE A 31 -0.69 -83.85 -17.09
C ILE A 31 0.38 -82.75 -16.94
N LYS A 32 1.49 -82.85 -17.67
CA LYS A 32 2.57 -81.85 -17.63
C LYS A 32 2.09 -80.44 -18.01
N HIS A 33 1.48 -80.29 -19.19
CA HIS A 33 1.00 -78.97 -19.65
C HIS A 33 -0.20 -78.46 -18.84
N GLN A 34 -0.94 -79.35 -18.16
CA GLN A 34 -1.98 -78.93 -17.23
C GLN A 34 -1.39 -78.30 -15.97
N THR A 35 -0.31 -78.88 -15.43
CA THR A 35 0.42 -78.29 -14.30
C THR A 35 1.03 -76.94 -14.67
N GLU A 36 1.64 -76.84 -15.86
CA GLU A 36 2.15 -75.56 -16.38
C GLU A 36 1.03 -74.53 -16.60
N HIS A 37 -0.13 -74.97 -17.12
CA HIS A 37 -1.30 -74.11 -17.27
C HIS A 37 -1.83 -73.59 -15.93
N ARG A 38 -1.89 -74.45 -14.90
CA ARG A 38 -2.26 -74.08 -13.53
C ARG A 38 -1.26 -73.08 -12.94
N GLN A 39 0.04 -73.35 -13.07
CA GLN A 39 1.08 -72.43 -12.60
C GLN A 39 1.00 -71.06 -13.29
N ASN A 40 0.67 -71.01 -14.58
CA ASN A 40 0.47 -69.73 -15.27
C ASN A 40 -0.75 -68.97 -14.74
N ILE A 41 -1.84 -69.67 -14.40
CA ILE A 41 -3.01 -69.06 -13.77
C ILE A 41 -2.66 -68.51 -12.39
N ASP A 42 -1.91 -69.27 -11.58
CA ASP A 42 -1.48 -68.84 -10.24
C ASP A 42 -0.60 -67.58 -10.32
N GLN A 43 0.36 -67.56 -11.25
CA GLN A 43 1.18 -66.37 -11.51
C GLN A 43 0.34 -65.15 -11.94
N ARG A 44 -0.72 -65.35 -12.71
CA ARG A 44 -1.63 -64.26 -13.11
C ARG A 44 -2.46 -63.76 -11.94
N ILE A 45 -2.85 -64.62 -11.02
CA ILE A 45 -3.54 -64.23 -9.78
C ILE A 45 -2.61 -63.41 -8.89
N ASP A 46 -1.37 -63.83 -8.73
CA ASP A 46 -0.37 -63.09 -7.95
C ASP A 46 -0.13 -61.69 -8.54
N PHE A 47 0.01 -61.58 -9.86
CA PHE A 47 0.11 -60.29 -10.55
C PHE A 47 -1.14 -59.41 -10.32
N ILE A 48 -2.35 -59.97 -10.42
CA ILE A 48 -3.59 -59.21 -10.16
C ILE A 48 -3.64 -58.73 -8.71
N ASN A 49 -3.22 -59.54 -7.74
CA ASN A 49 -3.17 -59.16 -6.34
C ASN A 49 -2.17 -58.02 -6.09
N GLU A 50 -0.99 -58.08 -6.71
CA GLU A 50 0.01 -57.01 -6.64
C GLU A 50 -0.53 -55.70 -7.24
N GLN A 51 -1.18 -55.75 -8.41
CA GLN A 51 -1.80 -54.57 -9.03
C GLN A 51 -2.94 -53.98 -8.17
N ASN A 52 -3.75 -54.83 -7.53
CA ASN A 52 -4.83 -54.38 -6.65
C ASN A 52 -4.29 -53.71 -5.39
N GLU A 53 -3.19 -54.22 -4.82
CA GLU A 53 -2.54 -53.61 -3.65
C GLU A 53 -1.91 -52.26 -4.01
N MET A 54 -1.24 -52.15 -5.17
CA MET A 54 -0.74 -50.87 -5.67
C MET A 54 -1.87 -49.86 -5.90
N LEU A 55 -3.02 -50.29 -6.44
CA LEU A 55 -4.17 -49.42 -6.64
C LEU A 55 -4.77 -48.96 -5.29
N ARG A 56 -4.85 -49.84 -4.29
CA ARG A 56 -5.29 -49.48 -2.94
C ARG A 56 -4.37 -48.45 -2.28
N GLN A 57 -3.06 -48.61 -2.47
CA GLN A 57 -2.07 -47.65 -1.99
C GLN A 57 -2.19 -46.31 -2.72
N GLU A 58 -2.37 -46.31 -4.03
CA GLU A 58 -2.55 -45.09 -4.83
C GLU A 58 -3.85 -44.34 -4.46
N VAL A 59 -4.95 -45.05 -4.26
CA VAL A 59 -6.23 -44.48 -3.80
C VAL A 59 -6.13 -43.94 -2.38
N SER A 60 -5.40 -44.63 -1.49
CA SER A 60 -5.15 -44.14 -0.12
C SER A 60 -4.21 -42.92 -0.10
N ARG A 61 -3.33 -42.79 -1.10
CA ARG A 61 -2.34 -41.71 -1.22
C ARG A 61 -2.89 -40.47 -1.94
N ARG A 62 -3.86 -40.64 -2.84
CA ARG A 62 -4.60 -39.54 -3.47
C ARG A 62 -5.80 -39.18 -2.61
N SER A 63 -5.68 -38.12 -1.83
CA SER A 63 -6.83 -37.45 -1.21
C SER A 63 -7.74 -36.92 -2.32
N ILE A 64 -8.81 -37.65 -2.65
CA ILE A 64 -9.89 -37.20 -3.56
C ILE A 64 -10.47 -35.88 -3.06
N ASP A 65 -10.50 -35.69 -1.74
CA ASP A 65 -10.91 -34.45 -1.08
C ASP A 65 -10.04 -33.27 -1.52
N LYS A 66 -8.72 -33.45 -1.66
CA LYS A 66 -7.80 -32.38 -2.09
C LYS A 66 -8.07 -31.94 -3.54
N LEU A 67 -8.37 -32.87 -4.44
CA LEU A 67 -8.71 -32.54 -5.83
C LEU A 67 -10.06 -31.82 -5.95
N LEU A 68 -11.05 -32.21 -5.14
CA LEU A 68 -12.35 -31.54 -5.12
C LEU A 68 -12.25 -30.15 -4.48
N VAL A 69 -11.46 -30.00 -3.42
CA VAL A 69 -11.18 -28.70 -2.79
C VAL A 69 -10.40 -27.78 -3.74
N GLU A 70 -9.40 -28.28 -4.46
CA GLU A 70 -8.69 -27.51 -5.49
C GLU A 70 -9.65 -27.01 -6.57
N LYS A 71 -10.58 -27.85 -7.01
CA LYS A 71 -11.59 -27.47 -8.00
C LYS A 71 -12.61 -26.45 -7.47
N ILE A 72 -12.99 -26.54 -6.19
CA ILE A 72 -13.83 -25.53 -5.52
C ILE A 72 -13.07 -24.20 -5.43
N ASN A 73 -11.78 -24.24 -5.05
CA ASN A 73 -10.94 -23.05 -4.98
C ASN A 73 -10.78 -22.40 -6.37
N GLU A 74 -10.60 -23.19 -7.43
CA GLU A 74 -10.58 -22.69 -8.81
C GLU A 74 -11.90 -21.99 -9.18
N TRP A 75 -13.05 -22.58 -8.82
CA TRP A 75 -14.36 -21.99 -9.07
C TRP A 75 -14.59 -20.70 -8.27
N GLU A 76 -14.15 -20.65 -7.03
CA GLU A 76 -14.20 -19.46 -6.19
C GLU A 76 -13.35 -18.33 -6.79
N GLN A 77 -12.09 -18.62 -7.13
CA GLN A 77 -11.18 -17.64 -7.73
C GLN A 77 -11.70 -17.13 -9.08
N GLN A 78 -12.25 -18.02 -9.91
CA GLN A 78 -12.86 -17.62 -11.18
C GLN A 78 -14.11 -16.75 -10.96
N SER A 79 -14.91 -17.05 -9.93
CA SER A 79 -16.10 -16.26 -9.59
C SER A 79 -15.73 -14.86 -9.09
N ILE A 80 -14.72 -14.74 -8.22
CA ILE A 80 -14.19 -13.45 -7.75
C ILE A 80 -13.68 -12.63 -8.94
N LYS A 81 -12.89 -13.24 -9.81
CA LYS A 81 -12.36 -12.58 -11.01
C LYS A 81 -13.47 -12.09 -11.93
N ASN A 82 -14.51 -12.88 -12.15
CA ASN A 82 -15.67 -12.49 -12.96
C ASN A 82 -16.43 -11.32 -12.33
N ILE A 83 -16.66 -11.33 -11.01
CA ILE A 83 -17.28 -10.22 -10.27
C ILE A 83 -16.44 -8.94 -10.42
N GLN A 84 -15.13 -9.05 -10.24
CA GLN A 84 -14.21 -7.91 -10.37
C GLN A 84 -14.17 -7.36 -11.81
N SER A 85 -14.19 -8.21 -12.83
CA SER A 85 -14.25 -7.79 -14.25
C SER A 85 -15.52 -7.01 -14.51
N THR A 86 -16.69 -7.59 -14.17
CA THR A 86 -17.99 -6.93 -14.36
C THR A 86 -18.08 -5.59 -13.62
N ALA A 87 -17.59 -5.52 -12.38
CA ALA A 87 -17.55 -4.27 -11.63
C ALA A 87 -16.61 -3.23 -12.27
N THR A 88 -15.50 -3.67 -12.85
CA THR A 88 -14.54 -2.78 -13.54
C THR A 88 -15.11 -2.27 -14.85
N GLU A 89 -15.79 -3.11 -15.62
CA GLU A 89 -16.52 -2.73 -16.83
C GLU A 89 -17.60 -1.70 -16.52
N ALA A 90 -18.41 -1.93 -15.47
CA ALA A 90 -19.43 -0.98 -15.04
C ALA A 90 -18.83 0.38 -14.61
N ARG A 91 -17.72 0.39 -13.85
CA ARG A 91 -17.03 1.64 -13.49
C ARG A 91 -16.49 2.37 -14.71
N THR A 92 -15.87 1.64 -15.65
CA THR A 92 -15.30 2.21 -16.88
C THR A 92 -16.39 2.85 -17.72
N GLU A 93 -17.54 2.18 -17.85
CA GLU A 93 -18.69 2.68 -18.58
C GLU A 93 -19.29 3.94 -17.92
N LEU A 94 -19.40 3.97 -16.59
CA LEU A 94 -19.84 5.16 -15.86
C LEU A 94 -18.93 6.36 -16.14
N ILE A 95 -17.62 6.16 -16.05
CA ILE A 95 -16.63 7.21 -16.28
C ILE A 95 -16.72 7.71 -17.72
N ARG A 96 -16.88 6.81 -18.69
CA ARG A 96 -17.06 7.16 -20.11
C ARG A 96 -18.30 8.03 -20.31
N LEU A 97 -19.45 7.62 -19.78
CA LEU A 97 -20.70 8.38 -19.87
C LEU A 97 -20.61 9.75 -19.19
N LEU A 98 -19.97 9.83 -18.02
CA LEU A 98 -19.73 11.10 -17.33
C LEU A 98 -18.84 12.04 -18.14
N LYS A 99 -17.79 11.51 -18.77
CA LYS A 99 -16.89 12.28 -19.63
C LYS A 99 -17.61 12.82 -20.86
N GLU A 100 -18.39 11.97 -21.54
CA GLU A 100 -19.16 12.39 -22.71
C GLU A 100 -20.18 13.48 -22.38
N SER A 101 -20.90 13.34 -21.27
CA SER A 101 -21.84 14.36 -20.80
C SER A 101 -21.13 15.68 -20.47
N LYS A 102 -19.97 15.62 -19.80
CA LYS A 102 -19.14 16.79 -19.52
C LYS A 102 -18.65 17.48 -20.78
N ASP A 103 -18.14 16.71 -21.75
CA ASP A 103 -17.62 17.25 -23.00
C ASP A 103 -18.74 17.92 -23.83
N GLN A 104 -19.94 17.35 -23.83
CA GLN A 104 -21.12 17.97 -24.44
C GLN A 104 -21.47 19.31 -23.77
N LEU A 105 -21.53 19.37 -22.44
CA LEU A 105 -21.80 20.61 -21.70
C LEU A 105 -20.74 21.68 -21.97
N MET A 106 -19.46 21.31 -21.94
CA MET A 106 -18.33 22.21 -22.22
C MET A 106 -18.39 22.79 -23.63
N ASN A 107 -18.76 21.98 -24.63
CA ASN A 107 -18.92 22.45 -26.00
C ASN A 107 -20.04 23.48 -26.14
N VAL A 108 -21.18 23.28 -25.46
CA VAL A 108 -22.28 24.27 -25.47
C VAL A 108 -21.87 25.56 -24.76
N MET A 109 -21.19 25.46 -23.61
CA MET A 109 -20.66 26.63 -22.89
C MET A 109 -19.64 27.40 -23.72
N HIS A 110 -18.78 26.71 -24.46
CA HIS A 110 -17.79 27.35 -25.33
C HIS A 110 -18.44 28.09 -26.50
N LYS A 111 -19.46 27.49 -27.14
CA LYS A 111 -20.24 28.16 -28.19
C LYS A 111 -20.90 29.43 -27.67
N LEU A 112 -21.55 29.35 -26.50
CA LEU A 112 -22.17 30.50 -25.84
C LEU A 112 -21.15 31.60 -25.53
N SER A 113 -20.00 31.23 -24.97
CA SER A 113 -18.92 32.19 -24.67
C SER A 113 -18.37 32.86 -25.92
N THR A 114 -18.26 32.11 -27.01
CA THR A 114 -17.79 32.63 -28.31
C THR A 114 -18.81 33.59 -28.91
N GLU A 115 -20.10 33.27 -28.81
CA GLU A 115 -21.20 34.14 -29.26
C GLU A 115 -21.21 35.46 -28.48
N ILE A 116 -21.14 35.38 -27.14
CA ILE A 116 -21.08 36.56 -26.25
C ILE A 116 -19.88 37.44 -26.60
N ASN A 117 -18.68 36.86 -26.72
CA ASN A 117 -17.47 37.61 -27.03
C ASN A 117 -17.49 38.21 -28.43
N SER A 118 -17.99 37.48 -29.43
CA SER A 118 -18.11 37.97 -30.81
C SER A 118 -19.04 39.18 -30.89
N ASN A 119 -20.20 39.12 -30.24
CA ASN A 119 -21.16 40.24 -30.22
C ASN A 119 -20.65 41.41 -29.39
N ARG A 120 -19.92 41.16 -28.29
CA ARG A 120 -19.26 42.20 -27.51
C ARG A 120 -18.20 42.95 -28.32
N ILE A 121 -17.32 42.24 -29.02
CA ILE A 121 -16.25 42.83 -29.85
C ILE A 121 -16.85 43.65 -31.00
N LYS A 122 -17.94 43.16 -31.60
CA LYS A 122 -18.65 43.87 -32.68
C LYS A 122 -19.54 45.01 -32.18
N ALA A 123 -19.70 45.19 -30.87
CA ALA A 123 -20.71 46.06 -30.27
C ALA A 123 -22.14 45.81 -30.81
N GLN A 124 -22.44 44.57 -31.17
CA GLN A 124 -23.69 44.11 -31.78
C GLN A 124 -24.48 43.27 -30.77
N TYR A 125 -24.88 43.88 -29.66
CA TYR A 125 -25.79 43.26 -28.70
C TYR A 125 -26.90 44.25 -28.33
N ILE A 126 -28.13 43.76 -28.32
CA ILE A 126 -29.34 44.47 -27.87
C ILE A 126 -29.92 43.76 -26.64
N GLU A 127 -30.89 44.38 -25.94
CA GLU A 127 -31.47 43.81 -24.72
C GLU A 127 -32.03 42.39 -24.91
N ASP A 128 -32.53 42.08 -26.11
CA ASP A 128 -33.01 40.74 -26.46
C ASP A 128 -31.90 39.69 -26.43
N ASN A 129 -30.67 40.04 -26.86
CA ASN A 129 -29.53 39.12 -26.80
C ASN A 129 -29.14 38.80 -25.36
N LEU A 130 -29.13 39.82 -24.48
CA LEU A 130 -28.84 39.64 -23.06
C LEU A 130 -29.86 38.71 -22.40
N THR A 131 -31.16 38.96 -22.67
CA THR A 131 -32.26 38.13 -22.17
C THR A 131 -32.15 36.68 -22.68
N GLN A 132 -31.75 36.49 -23.94
CA GLN A 132 -31.55 35.16 -24.52
C GLN A 132 -30.37 34.41 -23.87
N TRP A 133 -29.23 35.08 -23.67
CA TRP A 133 -28.06 34.46 -23.03
C TRP A 133 -28.33 34.12 -21.57
N GLU A 134 -29.05 34.98 -20.83
CA GLU A 134 -29.49 34.67 -19.46
C GLU A 134 -30.35 33.40 -19.42
N LYS A 135 -31.32 33.27 -20.34
CA LYS A 135 -32.13 32.06 -20.48
C LYS A 135 -31.28 30.82 -20.80
N GLN A 136 -30.28 30.95 -21.68
CA GLN A 136 -29.39 29.85 -22.04
C GLN A 136 -28.47 29.44 -20.87
N ILE A 137 -27.99 30.39 -20.06
CA ILE A 137 -27.21 30.11 -18.85
C ILE A 137 -28.05 29.37 -17.81
N VAL A 138 -29.31 29.80 -17.60
CA VAL A 138 -30.23 29.11 -16.68
C VAL A 138 -30.56 27.70 -17.18
N ALA A 139 -30.79 27.53 -18.48
CA ALA A 139 -31.01 26.22 -19.08
C ALA A 139 -29.79 25.30 -18.92
N LEU A 140 -28.57 25.81 -19.15
CA LEU A 140 -27.33 25.07 -18.94
C LEU A 140 -27.13 24.64 -17.48
N LYS A 141 -27.49 25.50 -16.53
CA LYS A 141 -27.44 25.18 -15.10
C LYS A 141 -28.38 24.03 -14.74
N ASN A 142 -29.61 24.05 -15.26
CA ASN A 142 -30.59 22.98 -15.05
C ASN A 142 -30.20 21.67 -15.77
N ASP A 143 -29.64 21.77 -16.97
CA ASP A 143 -29.12 20.63 -17.72
C ASP A 143 -27.94 19.99 -16.98
N MET A 144 -27.07 20.78 -16.35
CA MET A 144 -25.98 20.28 -15.49
C MET A 144 -26.53 19.50 -14.29
N GLU A 145 -27.56 19.99 -13.62
CA GLU A 145 -28.16 19.32 -12.46
C GLU A 145 -28.93 18.03 -12.83
N SER A 146 -29.39 17.90 -14.08
CA SER A 146 -30.14 16.73 -14.56
C SER A 146 -29.29 15.69 -15.28
N SER A 147 -28.18 16.08 -15.92
CA SER A 147 -27.33 15.20 -16.73
C SER A 147 -26.52 14.18 -15.91
N PHE A 148 -26.44 14.34 -14.59
CA PHE A 148 -25.72 13.43 -13.69
C PHE A 148 -26.61 12.43 -12.96
N LYS A 149 -27.88 12.25 -13.38
CA LYS A 149 -28.80 11.27 -12.79
C LYS A 149 -28.62 9.89 -13.41
N PHE A 150 -27.62 9.15 -12.94
CA PHE A 150 -27.46 7.73 -13.24
C PHE A 150 -28.14 6.90 -12.16
N GLU A 151 -28.91 5.91 -12.57
CA GLU A 151 -29.53 4.94 -11.66
C GLU A 151 -28.73 3.64 -11.67
N LEU A 152 -28.35 3.17 -10.49
CA LEU A 152 -27.77 1.85 -10.29
C LEU A 152 -28.92 0.84 -10.24
N VAL A 153 -29.02 0.00 -11.27
CA VAL A 153 -30.05 -1.04 -11.30
C VAL A 153 -29.44 -2.32 -10.74
N GLN A 154 -30.03 -2.81 -9.66
CA GLN A 154 -29.71 -4.11 -9.07
C GLN A 154 -30.68 -5.16 -9.64
N GLU A 155 -30.14 -6.17 -10.32
CA GLU A 155 -30.90 -7.35 -10.74
C GLU A 155 -30.52 -8.54 -9.84
N ASP A 156 -31.46 -8.95 -8.98
CA ASP A 156 -31.28 -10.13 -8.13
C ASP A 156 -31.62 -11.40 -8.91
N GLY A 157 -30.60 -12.17 -9.29
CA GLY A 157 -30.76 -13.52 -9.82
C GLY A 157 -30.89 -14.56 -8.71
N PRO A 158 -31.61 -15.69 -8.94
CA PRO A 158 -31.74 -16.75 -7.96
C PRO A 158 -30.41 -17.52 -7.86
N ARG A 159 -29.61 -17.13 -6.86
CA ARG A 159 -28.32 -17.71 -6.44
C ARG A 159 -27.18 -17.52 -7.46
N THR A 160 -26.12 -16.87 -6.97
CA THR A 160 -24.78 -16.62 -7.54
C THR A 160 -24.62 -15.44 -8.51
N VAL A 161 -23.77 -14.49 -8.07
CA VAL A 161 -23.26 -13.29 -8.75
C VAL A 161 -24.30 -12.19 -9.02
N ARG A 162 -24.21 -11.13 -8.22
CA ARG A 162 -24.96 -9.87 -8.43
C ARG A 162 -24.46 -9.21 -9.73
N SER A 163 -25.36 -8.92 -10.66
CA SER A 163 -25.02 -8.14 -11.85
C SER A 163 -25.31 -6.66 -11.59
N ILE A 164 -24.34 -5.79 -11.87
CA ILE A 164 -24.47 -4.33 -11.75
C ILE A 164 -24.59 -3.77 -13.16
N LYS A 165 -25.71 -3.09 -13.47
CA LYS A 165 -25.91 -2.39 -14.73
C LYS A 165 -26.18 -0.91 -14.47
N ILE A 166 -25.72 -0.08 -15.40
CA ILE A 166 -25.93 1.37 -15.37
C ILE A 166 -26.96 1.71 -16.42
N LYS A 167 -28.03 2.39 -16.00
CA LYS A 167 -29.04 2.89 -16.92
C LYS A 167 -28.95 4.42 -16.96
N SER A 168 -28.68 4.96 -18.14
CA SER A 168 -28.82 6.40 -18.40
C SER A 168 -30.31 6.73 -18.46
N THR A 169 -30.76 7.69 -17.66
CA THR A 169 -32.12 8.24 -17.79
C THR A 169 -32.12 9.36 -18.81
N GLU A 170 -31.86 9.04 -20.07
CA GLU A 170 -32.12 9.99 -21.15
C GLU A 170 -33.63 10.20 -21.26
N LYS A 171 -34.11 11.39 -20.88
CA LYS A 171 -35.32 11.93 -21.49
C LYS A 171 -34.98 12.14 -22.95
N THR A 172 -35.51 11.27 -23.82
CA THR A 172 -35.51 11.47 -25.27
C THR A 172 -36.00 12.89 -25.53
N ARG A 173 -35.09 13.79 -25.91
CA ARG A 173 -35.46 15.10 -26.46
C ARG A 173 -36.11 14.80 -27.80
N THR A 174 -37.44 14.71 -27.80
CA THR A 174 -38.23 14.87 -29.01
C THR A 174 -37.88 16.23 -29.61
N SER A 175 -37.27 16.20 -30.80
CA SER A 175 -37.00 17.38 -31.61
C SER A 175 -38.29 18.10 -31.96
N GLN A 176 -38.59 19.20 -31.24
CA GLN A 176 -39.43 20.34 -31.64
C GLN A 176 -38.87 21.55 -30.85
N ASN A 177 -38.44 22.69 -31.41
CA ASN A 177 -38.80 23.39 -32.63
C ASN A 177 -37.59 24.03 -33.29
N ASN A 178 -37.39 23.72 -34.58
CA ASN A 178 -36.67 24.55 -35.52
C ASN A 178 -37.76 25.29 -36.33
N PRO A 179 -37.86 26.62 -36.33
CA PRO A 179 -38.83 27.33 -37.16
C PRO A 179 -38.31 27.42 -38.59
N MET A 180 -38.24 26.27 -39.28
CA MET A 180 -38.10 26.20 -40.73
C MET A 180 -38.53 24.80 -41.18
N ALA A 181 -39.56 24.76 -42.04
CA ALA A 181 -40.16 23.63 -42.75
C ALA A 181 -41.48 23.09 -42.16
N GLN A 182 -42.59 23.67 -42.64
CA GLN A 182 -43.84 22.94 -42.86
C GLN A 182 -43.69 22.04 -44.08
N ILE A 183 -44.31 20.84 -44.06
CA ILE A 183 -45.23 20.27 -45.07
C ILE A 183 -45.32 18.74 -44.88
N GLU A 184 -46.57 18.28 -44.76
CA GLU A 184 -47.13 16.93 -45.04
C GLU A 184 -47.21 15.78 -43.99
N ASN A 185 -48.48 15.37 -43.81
CA ASN A 185 -49.05 14.02 -43.67
C ASN A 185 -49.27 13.33 -42.30
N ARG A 186 -50.51 13.52 -41.82
CA ARG A 186 -51.53 12.53 -41.35
C ARG A 186 -51.09 11.08 -41.06
N SER A 187 -51.34 10.59 -39.83
CA SER A 187 -52.45 9.65 -39.49
C SER A 187 -52.26 8.88 -38.17
N ALA A 188 -53.35 8.86 -37.37
CA ALA A 188 -53.95 7.74 -36.64
C ALA A 188 -53.28 7.07 -35.40
N ASN A 189 -53.96 7.31 -34.25
CA ASN A 189 -54.63 6.35 -33.35
C ASN A 189 -53.89 5.49 -32.31
N ASN A 190 -54.37 5.65 -31.06
CA ASN A 190 -54.85 4.66 -30.06
C ASN A 190 -53.88 3.57 -29.53
N SER A 191 -53.95 3.06 -28.29
CA SER A 191 -54.74 3.32 -27.07
C SER A 191 -54.33 2.28 -26.00
N SER A 192 -54.63 2.58 -24.72
CA SER A 192 -54.91 1.65 -23.59
C SER A 192 -53.73 0.95 -22.89
N GLN A 193 -53.46 1.21 -21.60
CA GLN A 193 -54.17 0.82 -20.36
C GLN A 193 -54.15 -0.69 -20.06
N VAL A 194 -53.62 -1.09 -18.88
CA VAL A 194 -54.36 -1.63 -17.71
C VAL A 194 -53.36 -2.03 -16.59
N VAL A 195 -53.82 -1.90 -15.35
CA VAL A 195 -53.13 -1.97 -14.05
C VAL A 195 -53.57 -3.27 -13.29
N PRO A 196 -53.40 -3.41 -11.95
CA PRO A 196 -52.46 -4.30 -11.22
C PRO A 196 -53.16 -5.43 -10.43
N ILE A 197 -52.42 -6.25 -9.67
CA ILE A 197 -52.94 -6.89 -8.44
C ILE A 197 -51.88 -6.97 -7.33
N HIS A 198 -52.27 -6.45 -6.16
CA HIS A 198 -51.68 -6.56 -4.82
C HIS A 198 -51.97 -7.92 -4.17
N VAL A 199 -51.06 -8.48 -3.34
CA VAL A 199 -51.39 -9.13 -2.05
C VAL A 199 -50.17 -9.13 -1.11
N SER A 200 -50.36 -8.65 0.12
CA SER A 200 -49.66 -9.02 1.38
C SER A 200 -50.75 -9.57 2.33
N PRO A 201 -50.54 -10.03 3.59
CA PRO A 201 -49.39 -9.96 4.52
C PRO A 201 -49.13 -11.30 5.27
N SER A 202 -48.18 -11.46 6.20
CA SER A 202 -48.33 -11.09 7.62
C SER A 202 -47.24 -11.72 8.52
N ASN A 203 -46.83 -10.94 9.53
CA ASN A 203 -46.54 -11.19 10.94
C ASN A 203 -45.69 -12.38 11.44
N GLY A 204 -44.77 -12.07 12.38
CA GLY A 204 -44.23 -13.03 13.35
C GLY A 204 -43.12 -12.47 14.24
N VAL A 205 -43.47 -12.13 15.48
CA VAL A 205 -42.63 -11.65 16.60
C VAL A 205 -41.91 -12.83 17.28
N ILE A 206 -40.73 -12.63 17.89
CA ILE A 206 -40.32 -13.05 19.26
C ILE A 206 -38.82 -12.78 19.53
N ALA A 207 -38.53 -12.56 20.81
CA ALA A 207 -37.45 -11.79 21.42
C ALA A 207 -36.17 -12.57 21.83
N SER A 208 -35.14 -11.76 22.13
CA SER A 208 -34.15 -11.84 23.24
C SER A 208 -33.40 -13.14 23.55
N ASN A 209 -32.05 -13.07 23.51
CA ASN A 209 -31.17 -13.33 24.66
C ASN A 209 -29.70 -12.90 24.41
N LYS A 210 -29.03 -12.44 25.48
CA LYS A 210 -27.61 -12.08 25.60
C LYS A 210 -26.67 -13.28 25.37
N PRO A 211 -25.40 -13.09 24.93
CA PRO A 211 -24.40 -14.15 24.94
C PRO A 211 -23.46 -14.05 26.15
N GLU A 212 -23.25 -15.20 26.81
CA GLU A 212 -22.10 -15.48 27.67
C GLU A 212 -21.03 -16.19 26.83
N SER A 213 -19.77 -15.81 27.07
CA SER A 213 -18.57 -16.38 26.48
C SER A 213 -18.44 -17.88 26.75
N LEU A 214 -17.88 -18.64 25.81
CA LEU A 214 -16.95 -19.75 26.05
C LEU A 214 -16.30 -20.15 24.71
N ILE A 215 -14.99 -19.94 24.62
CA ILE A 215 -14.12 -20.42 23.54
C ILE A 215 -13.96 -21.94 23.68
N PRO A 216 -14.02 -22.70 22.58
CA PRO A 216 -13.08 -23.79 22.41
C PRO A 216 -12.32 -23.68 21.08
N ALA A 217 -11.02 -23.92 21.19
CA ALA A 217 -10.08 -24.04 20.09
C ALA A 217 -10.56 -25.07 19.05
N ASN A 218 -10.62 -24.66 17.79
CA ASN A 218 -10.62 -25.59 16.68
C ASN A 218 -9.68 -25.08 15.59
N LYS A 219 -8.57 -25.79 15.40
CA LYS A 219 -7.62 -25.58 14.30
C LYS A 219 -8.24 -26.17 13.03
N ASN A 220 -8.07 -25.44 11.93
CA ASN A 220 -8.30 -25.81 10.53
C ASN A 220 -9.64 -25.35 9.92
N SER A 221 -9.66 -24.10 9.45
CA SER A 221 -10.22 -23.76 8.14
C SER A 221 -9.61 -22.46 7.63
N SER A 222 -9.52 -22.33 6.31
CA SER A 222 -8.99 -21.22 5.53
C SER A 222 -9.42 -19.83 6.02
N GLU A 223 -8.58 -19.18 6.82
CA GLU A 223 -8.67 -17.74 7.07
C GLU A 223 -7.96 -17.02 5.93
N SER A 224 -8.70 -16.17 5.21
CA SER A 224 -8.12 -14.98 4.58
C SER A 224 -7.25 -14.31 5.66
N SER A 225 -5.93 -14.42 5.56
CA SER A 225 -5.03 -14.03 6.65
C SER A 225 -5.06 -12.51 6.83
N LEU A 226 -6.00 -12.02 7.63
CA LEU A 226 -6.02 -10.64 8.07
C LEU A 226 -4.79 -10.42 8.95
N TYR A 227 -4.08 -9.34 8.70
CA TYR A 227 -2.97 -8.93 9.55
C TYR A 227 -3.51 -8.13 10.76
N PRO A 228 -2.80 -8.11 11.90
CA PRO A 228 -3.21 -7.36 13.08
C PRO A 228 -3.50 -5.88 12.80
N CYS A 229 -4.68 -5.43 13.22
CA CYS A 229 -5.12 -4.04 13.16
C CYS A 229 -5.90 -3.67 14.42
N LEU A 230 -5.70 -2.46 14.93
CA LEU A 230 -6.41 -1.93 16.10
C LEU A 230 -6.84 -0.49 15.84
N THR A 231 -8.11 -0.17 16.11
CA THR A 231 -8.67 1.17 15.94
C THR A 231 -8.98 1.82 17.29
N PHE A 232 -8.63 3.09 17.44
CA PHE A 232 -8.87 3.88 18.64
C PHE A 232 -9.51 5.22 18.30
N GLY A 233 -10.35 5.76 19.19
CA GLY A 233 -11.00 7.06 18.99
C GLY A 233 -12.05 7.12 17.88
N SER A 234 -12.44 5.98 17.29
CA SER A 234 -13.38 5.89 16.15
C SER A 234 -14.87 5.94 16.54
N ASN A 235 -15.20 6.16 17.81
CA ASN A 235 -16.56 5.99 18.34
C ASN A 235 -17.47 7.22 18.18
N GLN A 236 -17.02 8.26 17.46
CA GLN A 236 -17.83 9.45 17.19
C GLN A 236 -18.53 9.32 15.83
N SER A 237 -19.85 9.54 15.80
CA SER A 237 -20.74 9.38 14.64
C SER A 237 -20.43 10.27 13.42
N SER A 238 -19.41 11.11 13.48
CA SER A 238 -19.07 12.12 12.48
C SER A 238 -18.08 11.65 11.40
N VAL A 239 -17.63 10.38 11.40
CA VAL A 239 -16.51 9.96 10.55
C VAL A 239 -16.70 8.64 9.80
N GLN A 240 -17.90 8.43 9.23
CA GLN A 240 -18.22 7.21 8.47
C GLN A 240 -17.24 6.93 7.32
N ASP A 241 -16.73 7.96 6.65
CA ASP A 241 -15.76 7.80 5.56
C ASP A 241 -14.37 7.36 6.04
N ILE A 242 -13.93 7.79 7.23
CA ILE A 242 -12.69 7.28 7.85
C ILE A 242 -12.88 5.86 8.36
N GLN A 243 -14.06 5.51 8.89
CA GLN A 243 -14.35 4.12 9.23
C GLN A 243 -14.30 3.23 7.97
N ASN A 244 -14.96 3.64 6.89
CA ASN A 244 -14.92 2.94 5.60
C ASN A 244 -13.49 2.85 5.04
N LEU A 245 -12.65 3.87 5.30
CA LEU A 245 -11.23 3.84 4.95
C LEU A 245 -10.50 2.78 5.77
N PHE A 246 -10.62 2.78 7.10
CA PHE A 246 -9.96 1.79 7.96
C PHE A 246 -10.38 0.36 7.63
N GLU A 247 -11.68 0.11 7.44
CA GLU A 247 -12.20 -1.18 6.98
C GLU A 247 -11.58 -1.61 5.65
N HIS A 248 -11.39 -0.67 4.71
CA HIS A 248 -10.70 -0.97 3.47
C HIS A 248 -9.22 -1.29 3.67
N LEU A 249 -8.53 -0.54 4.52
CA LEU A 249 -7.11 -0.76 4.79
C LEU A 249 -6.89 -2.16 5.40
N MET A 250 -7.74 -2.57 6.35
CA MET A 250 -7.69 -3.91 6.97
C MET A 250 -7.83 -5.07 5.97
N LEU A 251 -8.43 -4.82 4.81
CA LEU A 251 -8.62 -5.82 3.74
C LEU A 251 -7.47 -5.86 2.72
N LEU A 252 -6.43 -5.04 2.89
CA LEU A 252 -5.25 -5.10 2.04
C LEU A 252 -4.50 -6.42 2.25
N GLU A 253 -3.90 -6.93 1.19
CA GLU A 253 -3.02 -8.10 1.27
C GLU A 253 -1.93 -7.85 2.33
N PRO A 254 -1.59 -8.84 3.18
CA PRO A 254 -0.48 -8.71 4.13
C PRO A 254 0.86 -8.44 3.43
N MET A 255 1.75 -7.70 4.10
CA MET A 255 3.10 -7.50 3.56
C MET A 255 3.94 -8.77 3.65
N ASN A 256 4.83 -8.97 2.67
CA ASN A 256 5.85 -10.00 2.77
C ASN A 256 7.04 -9.50 3.61
N LYS A 257 7.01 -9.81 4.92
CA LYS A 257 8.04 -9.41 5.90
C LYS A 257 9.42 -10.01 5.65
N HIS A 258 9.49 -11.09 4.88
CA HIS A 258 10.73 -11.75 4.48
C HIS A 258 11.04 -11.53 2.99
N GLY A 259 10.42 -10.51 2.39
CA GLY A 259 10.63 -10.10 1.01
C GLY A 259 11.99 -9.44 0.79
N PRO A 260 12.27 -8.99 -0.46
CA PRO A 260 13.58 -8.46 -0.85
C PRO A 260 14.11 -7.33 0.03
N MET A 261 13.22 -6.47 0.55
CA MET A 261 13.64 -5.33 1.39
C MET A 261 13.82 -5.70 2.87
N SER A 262 13.79 -6.98 3.25
CA SER A 262 14.12 -7.44 4.62
C SER A 262 15.65 -7.50 4.85
N GLY A 263 16.41 -6.56 4.29
CA GLY A 263 17.87 -6.52 4.34
C GLY A 263 18.59 -7.17 3.15
N LYS A 264 17.88 -7.49 2.06
CA LYS A 264 18.44 -8.01 0.80
C LYS A 264 18.10 -7.09 -0.40
N CYS A 265 18.06 -5.78 -0.17
CA CYS A 265 17.61 -4.79 -1.15
C CYS A 265 18.62 -4.48 -2.27
N GLY A 266 19.79 -5.14 -2.29
CA GLY A 266 20.84 -4.91 -3.29
C GLY A 266 20.36 -4.90 -4.75
N PRO A 267 19.50 -5.85 -5.19
CA PRO A 267 18.92 -5.81 -6.53
C PRO A 267 18.07 -4.56 -6.78
N GLN A 268 17.24 -4.15 -5.80
CA GLN A 268 16.41 -2.96 -5.88
C GLN A 268 17.27 -1.69 -5.91
N THR A 269 18.33 -1.62 -5.10
CA THR A 269 19.32 -0.54 -5.14
C THR A 269 19.95 -0.41 -6.51
N HIS A 270 20.42 -1.54 -7.07
CA HIS A 270 21.06 -1.51 -8.36
C HIS A 270 20.10 -1.12 -9.49
N GLN A 271 18.86 -1.61 -9.45
CA GLN A 271 17.81 -1.20 -10.40
C GLN A 271 17.55 0.31 -10.34
N MET A 272 17.54 0.89 -9.15
CA MET A 272 17.36 2.31 -8.93
C MET A 272 18.54 3.14 -9.46
N GLU A 273 19.77 2.71 -9.16
CA GLU A 273 21.00 3.32 -9.70
C GLU A 273 21.01 3.27 -11.22
N GLN A 274 20.69 2.13 -11.81
CA GLN A 274 20.59 1.97 -13.26
C GLN A 274 19.49 2.88 -13.85
N PHE A 275 18.34 2.96 -13.19
CA PHE A 275 17.26 3.84 -13.60
C PHE A 275 17.69 5.31 -13.59
N LEU A 276 18.32 5.79 -12.50
CA LEU A 276 18.81 7.16 -12.43
C LEU A 276 19.97 7.42 -13.39
N ALA A 277 20.87 6.46 -13.56
CA ALA A 277 22.00 6.57 -14.49
C ALA A 277 21.50 6.68 -15.94
N LYS A 278 20.55 5.84 -16.33
CA LYS A 278 19.96 5.84 -17.67
C LYS A 278 19.11 7.08 -17.94
N THR A 279 18.30 7.49 -16.97
CA THR A 279 17.30 8.55 -17.17
C THR A 279 17.90 9.94 -16.94
N PHE A 280 18.65 10.11 -15.85
CA PHE A 280 19.15 11.41 -15.39
C PHE A 280 20.67 11.54 -15.49
N GLY A 281 21.36 10.52 -16.01
CA GLY A 281 22.82 10.53 -16.07
C GLY A 281 23.47 10.56 -14.69
N PHE A 282 22.85 9.92 -13.70
CA PHE A 282 23.39 9.82 -12.34
C PHE A 282 24.78 9.20 -12.31
N LYS A 283 25.73 9.86 -11.63
CA LYS A 283 27.08 9.37 -11.36
C LYS A 283 27.58 9.84 -10.00
N ASN A 284 28.06 8.90 -9.19
CA ASN A 284 28.85 9.23 -7.99
C ASN A 284 30.12 10.00 -8.37
N GLN A 285 30.52 10.98 -7.55
CA GLN A 285 31.77 11.72 -7.70
C GLN A 285 32.85 11.06 -6.82
N PRO A 286 33.88 10.42 -7.39
CA PRO A 286 34.89 9.73 -6.61
C PRO A 286 35.66 10.68 -5.69
N GLY A 287 35.79 10.33 -4.40
CA GLY A 287 36.56 11.10 -3.41
C GLY A 287 35.86 12.36 -2.89
N GLU A 288 34.67 12.69 -3.40
CA GLU A 288 33.88 13.82 -2.94
C GLU A 288 32.75 13.35 -2.01
N TYR A 289 32.44 14.15 -0.99
CA TYR A 289 31.39 13.89 -0.01
C TYR A 289 30.51 15.13 0.14
N ILE A 290 29.20 14.95 0.19
CA ILE A 290 28.25 16.03 0.51
C ILE A 290 28.39 16.39 1.99
N VAL A 291 28.33 15.35 2.83
CA VAL A 291 28.69 15.37 4.24
C VAL A 291 29.50 14.11 4.53
N GLN A 292 30.34 14.11 5.56
CA GLN A 292 31.18 12.96 5.89
C GLN A 292 30.33 11.69 6.06
N GLY A 293 30.53 10.70 5.18
CA GLY A 293 29.74 9.46 5.14
C GLY A 293 28.82 9.35 3.92
N VAL A 294 28.45 10.49 3.31
CA VAL A 294 27.59 10.60 2.13
C VAL A 294 28.44 11.02 0.93
N LYS A 295 28.74 10.10 0.01
CA LYS A 295 29.50 10.46 -1.20
C LYS A 295 28.67 11.42 -2.06
N SER A 296 29.36 12.32 -2.73
CA SER A 296 28.75 13.24 -3.68
C SER A 296 28.34 12.51 -4.95
N PHE A 297 27.38 13.08 -5.67
CA PHE A 297 26.91 12.59 -6.96
C PHE A 297 26.48 13.77 -7.84
N LYS A 298 26.29 13.50 -9.14
CA LYS A 298 25.69 14.46 -10.07
C LYS A 298 24.70 13.80 -10.99
N LEU A 299 23.71 14.59 -11.45
CA LEU A 299 22.84 14.25 -12.55
C LEU A 299 23.28 15.05 -13.78
N HIS A 300 23.67 14.38 -14.87
CA HIS A 300 23.99 15.05 -16.12
C HIS A 300 22.74 15.64 -16.81
N ASN A 301 21.61 14.96 -16.69
CA ASN A 301 20.33 15.38 -17.25
C ASN A 301 19.40 15.71 -16.09
N ARG A 302 19.55 16.90 -15.51
CA ARG A 302 18.69 17.33 -14.40
C ARG A 302 17.24 17.51 -14.88
N PRO A 303 16.22 17.29 -14.03
CA PRO A 303 14.82 17.47 -14.43
C PRO A 303 14.51 18.83 -15.08
N ASP A 304 15.15 19.91 -14.62
CA ASP A 304 15.00 21.27 -15.14
C ASP A 304 15.64 21.49 -16.54
N THR A 305 16.44 20.54 -17.02
CA THR A 305 17.10 20.58 -18.34
C THR A 305 16.41 19.70 -19.39
N LEU A 306 15.43 18.89 -18.99
CA LEU A 306 14.70 17.98 -19.86
C LEU A 306 13.40 18.63 -20.40
N ASP A 307 12.89 18.16 -21.54
CA ASP A 307 11.57 18.59 -22.04
C ASP A 307 10.49 18.20 -21.01
N PRO A 308 9.68 19.15 -20.49
CA PRO A 308 8.63 18.88 -19.50
C PRO A 308 7.63 17.80 -19.93
N ASN A 309 7.42 17.58 -21.23
CA ASN A 309 6.50 16.57 -21.76
C ASN A 309 7.13 15.18 -21.88
N THR A 310 8.44 15.04 -21.62
CA THR A 310 9.11 13.75 -21.60
C THR A 310 8.48 12.85 -20.55
N VAL A 311 8.02 11.67 -20.97
CA VAL A 311 7.50 10.64 -20.07
C VAL A 311 8.62 9.70 -19.67
N ILE A 312 8.85 9.61 -18.37
CA ILE A 312 9.78 8.71 -17.71
C ILE A 312 8.99 7.51 -17.19
N ARG A 313 9.54 6.31 -17.39
CA ARG A 313 8.95 5.06 -16.92
C ARG A 313 9.94 4.33 -16.04
N PHE A 314 9.49 3.87 -14.88
CA PHE A 314 10.30 3.03 -14.01
C PHE A 314 10.53 1.66 -14.67
N PRO A 315 11.76 1.12 -14.69
CA PRO A 315 12.05 -0.08 -15.48
C PRO A 315 11.54 -1.34 -14.78
N THR A 316 10.51 -1.98 -15.36
CA THR A 316 9.97 -3.26 -14.89
C THR A 316 9.34 -4.04 -16.03
N ASP A 317 9.20 -5.36 -15.87
CA ASP A 317 8.54 -6.26 -16.81
C ASP A 317 7.00 -6.20 -16.71
N ILE A 318 6.47 -5.47 -15.72
CA ILE A 318 5.02 -5.33 -15.49
C ILE A 318 4.40 -4.43 -16.57
N ALA A 319 3.32 -4.92 -17.18
CA ALA A 319 2.46 -4.10 -18.04
C ALA A 319 1.93 -2.89 -17.24
N ASN A 320 2.18 -1.68 -17.72
CA ASN A 320 1.88 -0.41 -17.02
C ASN A 320 2.75 -0.13 -15.79
N ALA A 321 4.07 -0.30 -15.97
CA ALA A 321 5.08 0.29 -15.08
C ALA A 321 4.76 1.72 -14.65
N PHE A 322 5.14 2.09 -13.43
CA PHE A 322 4.98 3.46 -12.93
C PHE A 322 5.54 4.47 -13.94
N SER A 323 4.72 5.46 -14.27
CA SER A 323 5.07 6.50 -15.25
C SER A 323 4.86 7.90 -14.67
N MET A 324 5.69 8.84 -15.13
CA MET A 324 5.64 10.24 -14.73
C MET A 324 6.21 11.12 -15.84
N SER A 325 5.68 12.32 -16.00
CA SER A 325 6.26 13.36 -16.84
C SER A 325 7.34 14.14 -16.09
N VAL A 326 8.30 14.71 -16.81
CA VAL A 326 9.26 15.67 -16.24
C VAL A 326 8.54 16.85 -15.58
N LYS A 327 7.44 17.31 -16.18
CA LYS A 327 6.59 18.36 -15.62
C LYS A 327 6.05 18.01 -14.23
N GLU A 328 5.64 16.77 -14.01
CA GLU A 328 5.22 16.31 -12.68
C GLU A 328 6.37 16.33 -11.69
N ILE A 329 7.55 15.84 -12.06
CA ILE A 329 8.75 15.90 -11.20
C ILE A 329 9.05 17.35 -10.78
N MET A 330 9.01 18.29 -11.72
CA MET A 330 9.22 19.72 -11.41
C MET A 330 8.14 20.28 -10.49
N ASN A 331 6.88 19.86 -10.63
CA ASN A 331 5.80 20.27 -9.72
C ASN A 331 6.00 19.70 -8.32
N TRP A 332 6.45 18.45 -8.21
CA TRP A 332 6.80 17.83 -6.94
C TRP A 332 7.99 18.53 -6.28
N GLN A 333 9.02 18.90 -7.06
CA GLN A 333 10.16 19.69 -6.58
C GLN A 333 9.72 21.05 -6.00
N ARG A 334 8.81 21.77 -6.67
CA ARG A 334 8.26 23.05 -6.21
C ARG A 334 7.44 22.95 -4.92
N SER A 335 6.94 21.77 -4.62
CA SER A 335 6.16 21.53 -3.40
C SER A 335 7.02 21.36 -2.14
N TYR A 336 8.35 21.41 -2.27
CA TYR A 336 9.29 21.24 -1.16
C TYR A 336 9.19 22.38 -0.15
N LYS A 337 8.89 22.04 1.10
CA LYS A 337 8.85 22.94 2.26
C LYS A 337 9.71 22.40 3.41
N VAL A 338 10.18 23.31 4.25
CA VAL A 338 10.91 23.02 5.49
C VAL A 338 10.17 23.69 6.65
N TYR A 339 9.84 22.91 7.66
CA TYR A 339 9.27 23.38 8.92
C TYR A 339 10.28 23.12 10.03
N SER A 340 10.41 24.06 10.95
CA SER A 340 11.40 23.99 12.02
C SER A 340 10.83 24.56 13.30
N GLY A 341 11.23 23.97 14.44
CA GLY A 341 10.79 24.43 15.75
C GLY A 341 11.46 25.76 16.13
N ASN A 342 10.68 26.81 16.32
CA ASN A 342 11.22 28.12 16.73
C ASN A 342 11.82 28.16 18.16
N PHE A 343 11.60 27.10 18.93
CA PHE A 343 12.07 26.93 20.32
C PHE A 343 13.52 26.41 20.40
N ILE A 344 14.11 25.95 19.30
CA ILE A 344 15.49 25.45 19.30
C ILE A 344 16.49 26.58 19.00
N GLN A 345 17.35 26.86 19.99
CA GLN A 345 18.36 27.89 19.85
C GLN A 345 19.37 27.58 18.73
N GLY A 346 19.54 28.53 17.80
CA GLY A 346 20.46 28.43 16.66
C GLY A 346 19.90 27.65 15.47
N LEU A 347 18.60 27.34 15.48
CA LEU A 347 17.87 26.82 14.32
C LEU A 347 17.28 28.01 13.54
N ASP A 348 18.11 28.70 12.77
CA ASP A 348 17.71 29.83 11.92
C ASP A 348 17.82 29.49 10.42
N LYS A 349 17.46 30.45 9.55
CA LYS A 349 17.48 30.24 8.09
C LYS A 349 18.88 29.91 7.57
N GLU A 350 19.91 30.55 8.13
CA GLU A 350 21.29 30.34 7.71
C GLU A 350 21.76 28.94 8.08
N PHE A 351 21.46 28.52 9.32
CA PHE A 351 21.71 27.14 9.76
C PHE A 351 21.01 26.13 8.86
N LEU A 352 19.70 26.30 8.62
CA LEU A 352 18.93 25.37 7.79
C LEU A 352 19.50 25.27 6.38
N GLN A 353 19.83 26.40 5.75
CA GLN A 353 20.41 26.40 4.42
C GLN A 353 21.73 25.62 4.39
N ARG A 354 22.67 25.94 5.28
CA ARG A 354 23.96 25.23 5.37
C ARG A 354 23.77 23.74 5.65
N ALA A 355 22.87 23.38 6.57
CA ALA A 355 22.62 21.99 6.93
C ALA A 355 22.05 21.20 5.74
N LEU A 356 21.09 21.77 5.01
CA LEU A 356 20.48 21.15 3.83
C LEU A 356 21.44 21.03 2.64
N GLU A 357 22.46 21.89 2.56
CA GLU A 357 23.60 21.79 1.63
C GLU A 357 24.61 20.68 2.02
N GLY A 358 24.46 20.05 3.19
CA GLY A 358 25.40 19.06 3.72
C GLY A 358 26.58 19.68 4.49
N HIS A 359 26.49 20.95 4.86
CA HIS A 359 27.54 21.67 5.58
C HIS A 359 27.32 21.75 7.10
N SER A 360 26.39 20.96 7.65
CA SER A 360 26.22 20.83 9.10
C SER A 360 27.30 19.95 9.70
N LYS A 361 27.77 20.32 10.90
CA LYS A 361 28.72 19.53 11.69
C LYS A 361 28.00 18.41 12.45
N ASP A 362 28.80 17.44 12.92
CA ASP A 362 28.34 16.40 13.84
C ASP A 362 27.93 16.97 15.20
N GLY A 363 27.36 16.11 16.04
CA GLY A 363 26.99 16.46 17.41
C GLY A 363 25.86 17.49 17.45
N ARG A 364 26.12 18.70 17.95
CA ARG A 364 25.06 19.70 18.22
C ARG A 364 24.33 20.19 16.98
N GLU A 365 25.02 20.33 15.85
CA GLU A 365 24.36 20.76 14.60
C GLU A 365 23.47 19.63 14.03
N ALA A 366 23.96 18.39 13.97
CA ALA A 366 23.15 17.23 13.61
C ALA A 366 21.95 17.03 14.55
N PHE A 367 22.14 17.20 15.87
CA PHE A 367 21.06 17.11 16.85
C PHE A 367 19.90 18.08 16.56
N ARG A 368 20.21 19.32 16.16
CA ARG A 368 19.18 20.32 15.82
C ARG A 368 18.29 19.89 14.66
N MET A 369 18.80 19.09 13.72
CA MET A 369 18.02 18.62 12.57
C MET A 369 16.88 17.66 12.95
N LYS A 370 16.87 17.11 14.18
CA LYS A 370 15.73 16.33 14.72
C LYS A 370 14.48 17.17 14.87
N PHE A 371 14.62 18.49 14.99
CA PHE A 371 13.53 19.46 15.08
C PHE A 371 13.29 20.18 13.76
N VAL A 372 13.60 19.50 12.64
CA VAL A 372 13.36 19.97 11.28
C VAL A 372 12.57 18.92 10.51
N VAL A 373 11.49 19.37 9.89
CA VAL A 373 10.59 18.55 9.08
C VAL A 373 10.66 19.04 7.64
N ARG A 374 10.99 18.15 6.72
CA ARG A 374 11.05 18.45 5.29
C ARG A 374 9.91 17.72 4.60
N ILE A 375 9.12 18.42 3.81
CA ILE A 375 7.92 17.84 3.19
C ILE A 375 7.87 18.20 1.71
N SER A 376 7.55 17.22 0.87
CA SER A 376 7.27 17.45 -0.54
C SER A 376 6.23 16.45 -1.02
N THR A 377 5.46 16.81 -2.04
CA THR A 377 4.74 15.83 -2.83
C THR A 377 5.74 14.84 -3.41
N CYS A 378 5.49 13.55 -3.23
CA CYS A 378 6.45 12.52 -3.60
C CYS A 378 5.72 11.19 -3.78
N PRO A 379 5.56 10.70 -5.02
CA PRO A 379 5.01 9.38 -5.23
C PRO A 379 5.89 8.24 -4.72
N ILE A 380 5.21 7.11 -4.62
CA ILE A 380 5.76 5.81 -4.32
C ILE A 380 5.72 4.97 -5.60
N LEU A 381 6.88 4.48 -6.00
CA LEU A 381 7.11 3.64 -7.17
C LEU A 381 6.90 2.17 -6.85
N MET A 382 7.12 1.77 -5.60
CA MET A 382 7.24 0.36 -5.21
C MET A 382 6.86 0.15 -3.74
N GLU A 383 6.26 -0.98 -3.41
CA GLU A 383 5.95 -1.41 -2.04
C GLU A 383 7.22 -1.88 -1.30
N PHE A 384 7.17 -2.00 0.04
CA PHE A 384 8.29 -2.50 0.83
C PHE A 384 8.64 -3.96 0.51
N ASP A 385 7.78 -4.74 -0.14
CA ASP A 385 8.14 -6.08 -0.62
C ASP A 385 8.69 -6.08 -2.06
N ALA A 386 9.10 -4.91 -2.56
CA ALA A 386 9.64 -4.67 -3.89
C ALA A 386 8.65 -4.88 -5.05
N LYS A 387 7.34 -4.90 -4.79
CA LYS A 387 6.33 -4.89 -5.85
C LYS A 387 6.16 -3.50 -6.42
N VAL A 388 6.40 -3.34 -7.72
CA VAL A 388 6.22 -2.06 -8.40
C VAL A 388 4.74 -1.68 -8.42
N ILE A 389 4.46 -0.43 -8.06
CA ILE A 389 3.12 0.15 -8.07
C ILE A 389 2.81 0.61 -9.48
N SER A 390 1.86 -0.04 -10.15
CA SER A 390 1.41 0.37 -11.47
C SER A 390 0.71 1.71 -11.41
N ARG A 391 0.93 2.53 -12.44
CA ARG A 391 0.34 3.85 -12.55
C ARG A 391 0.25 4.33 -14.00
N ASN A 392 -0.95 4.78 -14.40
CA ASN A 392 -1.18 5.52 -15.64
C ASN A 392 -0.99 7.03 -15.41
N LEU A 393 -0.58 7.77 -16.44
CA LEU A 393 -0.27 9.20 -16.33
C LEU A 393 -1.49 10.06 -15.97
N GLU A 394 -2.69 9.61 -16.31
CA GLU A 394 -3.94 10.32 -16.03
C GLU A 394 -4.36 10.21 -14.56
N GLU A 395 -3.75 9.30 -13.80
CA GLU A 395 -4.05 9.12 -12.38
C GLU A 395 -3.43 10.23 -11.54
N ASP A 396 -4.22 10.83 -10.66
CA ASP A 396 -3.83 11.96 -9.82
C ASP A 396 -3.38 11.56 -8.40
N TRP A 397 -3.58 10.29 -7.99
CA TRP A 397 -3.24 9.84 -6.64
C TRP A 397 -1.77 10.15 -6.22
N PRO A 398 -0.76 10.15 -7.12
CA PRO A 398 0.60 10.57 -6.76
C PRO A 398 0.71 11.98 -6.17
N ASN A 399 -0.13 12.90 -6.63
CA ASN A 399 -0.10 14.29 -6.18
C ASN A 399 -0.66 14.48 -4.77
N ARG A 400 -1.32 13.43 -4.24
CA ARG A 400 -1.92 13.40 -2.90
C ARG A 400 -0.96 12.87 -1.84
N ILE A 401 0.19 12.33 -2.22
CA ILE A 401 1.17 11.77 -1.29
C ILE A 401 2.22 12.81 -0.95
N LYS A 402 2.40 13.07 0.35
CA LYS A 402 3.44 13.92 0.92
C LYS A 402 4.48 13.04 1.61
N LEU A 403 5.71 13.02 1.10
CA LEU A 403 6.82 12.40 1.82
C LEU A 403 7.35 13.39 2.85
N VAL A 404 7.41 12.96 4.10
CA VAL A 404 7.84 13.81 5.21
C VAL A 404 9.10 13.26 5.84
N SER A 405 10.20 13.96 5.60
CA SER A 405 11.51 13.56 6.08
C SER A 405 11.87 14.25 7.40
N VAL A 406 12.09 13.45 8.45
CA VAL A 406 12.48 13.92 9.79
C VAL A 406 13.62 13.06 10.33
N THR A 407 14.59 13.69 10.96
CA THR A 407 15.69 12.98 11.62
C THR A 407 15.19 12.39 12.95
N GLY A 408 15.39 11.10 13.16
CA GLY A 408 15.03 10.42 14.42
C GLY A 408 16.06 10.64 15.53
N ILE A 409 15.70 10.34 16.77
CA ILE A 409 16.69 10.14 17.84
C ILE A 409 17.34 8.79 17.61
N ASP A 410 18.66 8.76 17.54
CA ASP A 410 19.41 7.57 17.19
C ASP A 410 20.48 7.27 18.23
N PHE A 411 20.54 6.01 18.64
CA PHE A 411 21.53 5.53 19.58
C PHE A 411 22.61 4.69 18.87
N ALA A 412 22.48 4.46 17.55
CA ALA A 412 23.24 3.48 16.73
C ALA A 412 24.76 3.55 16.74
N GLY A 413 25.37 4.55 17.36
CA GLY A 413 26.81 4.63 17.40
C GLY A 413 27.44 5.66 16.49
N ARG A 414 26.70 6.37 15.61
CA ARG A 414 27.37 7.20 14.60
C ARG A 414 28.02 8.42 15.25
N LYS A 415 29.18 8.83 14.73
CA LYS A 415 29.84 10.11 15.09
C LYS A 415 28.86 11.29 15.16
N HIS A 416 27.89 11.30 14.26
CA HIS A 416 26.88 12.35 14.12
C HIS A 416 25.82 12.32 15.23
N ASP A 417 25.56 11.15 15.81
CA ASP A 417 24.60 10.91 16.88
C ASP A 417 25.22 11.04 18.29
N VAL A 418 26.46 11.55 18.40
CA VAL A 418 27.15 11.69 19.71
C VAL A 418 26.38 12.58 20.67
N ALA A 419 25.72 13.61 20.15
CA ALA A 419 24.90 14.50 20.96
C ALA A 419 23.70 13.76 21.56
N ASP A 420 23.10 12.79 20.86
CA ASP A 420 21.99 11.98 21.39
C ASP A 420 22.42 11.20 22.61
N ILE A 421 23.61 10.58 22.54
CA ILE A 421 24.17 9.81 23.65
C ILE A 421 24.43 10.73 24.85
N LEU A 422 25.15 11.83 24.64
CA LEU A 422 25.50 12.76 25.72
C LEU A 422 24.26 13.45 26.33
N TYR A 423 23.22 13.66 25.52
CA TYR A 423 22.03 14.37 25.92
C TYR A 423 20.99 13.47 26.59
N TYR A 424 20.78 12.25 26.08
CA TYR A 424 19.73 11.34 26.55
C TYR A 424 20.22 10.23 27.48
N VAL A 425 21.49 9.81 27.45
CA VAL A 425 21.98 8.69 28.28
C VAL A 425 22.71 9.23 29.52
N THR A 426 22.20 8.99 30.72
CA THR A 426 22.78 9.49 31.99
C THR A 426 24.11 8.83 32.32
N ASN A 427 24.18 7.51 32.18
CA ASN A 427 25.34 6.68 32.51
C ASN A 427 26.17 6.32 31.27
N TRP A 428 26.20 7.17 30.23
CA TRP A 428 26.87 6.83 28.96
C TRP A 428 28.34 6.43 29.14
N LYS A 429 29.03 7.00 30.16
CA LYS A 429 30.42 6.65 30.49
C LYS A 429 30.56 5.21 30.96
N ASP A 430 29.51 4.59 31.50
CA ASP A 430 29.48 3.20 31.96
C ASP A 430 29.08 2.22 30.85
N VAL A 431 28.49 2.76 29.78
CA VAL A 431 28.05 2.01 28.58
C VAL A 431 29.16 1.95 27.52
N PHE A 432 29.81 3.09 27.25
CA PHE A 432 30.76 3.24 26.13
C PHE A 432 32.22 3.35 26.61
N GLU A 433 33.16 2.91 25.77
CA GLU A 433 34.57 3.27 25.91
C GLU A 433 34.72 4.78 25.71
N ILE A 434 35.64 5.43 26.42
CA ILE A 434 35.80 6.89 26.39
C ILE A 434 36.99 7.25 25.50
N ASP A 435 36.80 8.22 24.60
CA ASP A 435 37.91 8.85 23.86
C ASP A 435 38.77 9.65 24.85
N PRO A 436 40.05 9.29 25.05
CA PRO A 436 40.91 9.94 26.04
C PRO A 436 41.20 11.42 25.71
N THR A 437 40.88 11.87 24.49
CA THR A 437 41.13 13.23 24.02
C THR A 437 39.91 14.15 24.08
N LYS A 438 38.69 13.61 24.17
CA LYS A 438 37.45 14.39 23.98
C LYS A 438 36.40 14.27 25.09
N ASP A 439 36.56 13.36 26.06
CA ASP A 439 35.51 13.04 27.04
C ASP A 439 34.17 12.71 26.38
N GLU A 440 34.24 11.96 25.27
CA GLU A 440 33.11 11.50 24.44
C GLU A 440 33.20 9.98 24.25
N PRO A 441 32.12 9.31 23.82
CA PRO A 441 32.18 7.91 23.40
C PRO A 441 33.25 7.69 22.31
N ALA A 442 34.13 6.72 22.51
CA ALA A 442 35.15 6.36 21.55
C ALA A 442 34.53 5.73 20.29
N LEU A 443 35.05 6.10 19.12
CA LEU A 443 34.58 5.59 17.83
C LEU A 443 35.42 4.41 17.33
N LEU A 444 34.75 3.41 16.77
CA LEU A 444 35.30 2.34 15.94
C LEU A 444 35.21 2.77 14.48
N ASN A 445 36.32 2.72 13.76
CA ASN A 445 36.39 3.08 12.33
C ASN A 445 35.81 4.47 11.99
N ALA A 446 35.89 5.42 12.94
CA ALA A 446 35.29 6.76 12.85
C ALA A 446 33.78 6.77 12.57
N ARG A 447 33.10 5.63 12.77
CA ARG A 447 31.67 5.47 12.51
C ARG A 447 30.95 5.12 13.80
N ASP A 448 31.17 3.95 14.39
CA ASP A 448 30.30 3.38 15.43
C ASP A 448 30.88 3.53 16.85
N PHE A 449 30.08 3.82 17.89
CA PHE A 449 30.57 3.90 19.27
C PHE A 449 31.03 2.53 19.79
N ARG A 450 32.15 2.51 20.52
CA ARG A 450 32.67 1.31 21.16
C ARG A 450 31.96 1.06 22.48
N LEU A 451 31.24 -0.05 22.57
CA LEU A 451 30.67 -0.51 23.83
C LEU A 451 31.73 -1.10 24.74
N LYS A 452 31.61 -0.86 26.05
CA LYS A 452 32.42 -1.58 27.05
C LYS A 452 32.03 -3.07 27.05
N LYS A 453 33.01 -3.96 27.03
CA LYS A 453 32.78 -5.43 27.04
C LYS A 453 31.96 -5.92 28.24
N ALA A 454 32.07 -5.24 29.38
CA ALA A 454 31.28 -5.46 30.59
C ALA A 454 30.48 -4.20 30.94
N GLY A 455 30.05 -3.44 29.93
CA GLY A 455 29.30 -2.21 30.09
C GLY A 455 27.91 -2.46 30.67
N GLU A 456 27.40 -1.46 31.37
CA GLU A 456 26.02 -1.46 31.87
C GLU A 456 25.03 -1.21 30.73
N LYS A 457 23.74 -1.44 31.02
CA LYS A 457 22.68 -0.95 30.13
C LYS A 457 22.61 0.57 30.22
N GLY A 458 22.22 1.21 29.12
CA GLY A 458 21.94 2.63 29.10
C GLY A 458 20.78 2.99 30.04
N GLU A 459 20.94 4.10 30.72
CA GLU A 459 19.89 4.75 31.50
C GLU A 459 19.50 6.05 30.80
N LEU A 460 18.20 6.21 30.52
CA LEU A 460 17.70 7.38 29.81
C LEU A 460 17.36 8.53 30.77
N ARG A 461 17.57 9.76 30.32
CA ARG A 461 16.94 10.97 30.87
C ARG A 461 15.50 11.04 30.38
N GLU A 462 14.65 10.20 30.96
CA GLU A 462 13.27 9.94 30.50
C GLU A 462 12.44 11.22 30.29
N SER A 463 12.55 12.21 31.17
CA SER A 463 11.84 13.48 31.02
C SER A 463 12.25 14.27 29.78
N ARG A 464 13.55 14.29 29.45
CA ARG A 464 14.08 15.02 28.28
C ARG A 464 13.69 14.36 26.98
N ILE A 465 13.83 13.04 26.90
CA ILE A 465 13.45 12.30 25.69
C ILE A 465 11.93 12.40 25.46
N LEU A 466 11.11 12.37 26.52
CA LEU A 466 9.67 12.59 26.39
C LEU A 466 9.34 13.99 25.88
N GLU A 467 9.96 15.02 26.45
CA GLU A 467 9.78 16.41 26.03
C GLU A 467 10.14 16.60 24.55
N ASP A 468 11.33 16.15 24.14
CA ASP A 468 11.79 16.31 22.76
C ASP A 468 10.97 15.48 21.77
N LEU A 469 10.61 14.23 22.09
CA LEU A 469 9.72 13.43 21.24
C LEU A 469 8.33 14.06 21.12
N THR A 470 7.83 14.71 22.17
CA THR A 470 6.56 15.44 22.13
C THR A 470 6.67 16.65 21.20
N HIS A 471 7.77 17.41 21.30
CA HIS A 471 8.05 18.53 20.41
C HIS A 471 8.19 18.08 18.94
N MET A 472 8.92 17.00 18.68
CA MET A 472 9.09 16.42 17.34
C MET A 472 7.76 15.96 16.77
N ALA A 473 6.94 15.24 17.56
CA ALA A 473 5.62 14.77 17.15
C ALA A 473 4.66 15.93 16.83
N ARG A 474 4.66 16.97 17.67
CA ARG A 474 3.86 18.18 17.44
C ARG A 474 4.30 18.90 16.18
N LEU A 475 5.60 19.17 16.02
CA LEU A 475 6.14 19.85 14.85
C LEU A 475 5.80 19.08 13.55
N ARG A 476 5.94 17.74 13.58
CA ARG A 476 5.62 16.85 12.47
C ARG A 476 4.16 16.90 12.07
N LEU A 477 3.25 16.84 13.03
CA LEU A 477 1.80 16.89 12.78
C LEU A 477 1.36 18.29 12.35
N GLN A 478 1.89 19.35 12.94
CA GLN A 478 1.64 20.72 12.50
C GLN A 478 2.09 20.96 11.06
N ALA A 479 3.29 20.51 10.68
CA ALA A 479 3.75 20.60 9.29
C ALA A 479 2.84 19.84 8.32
N CYS A 480 2.33 18.67 8.73
CA CYS A 480 1.31 17.93 7.97
C CYS A 480 0.02 18.72 7.79
N ASP A 481 -0.48 19.31 8.88
CA ASP A 481 -1.72 20.06 8.90
C ASP A 481 -1.62 21.31 8.02
N GLU A 482 -0.52 22.06 8.10
CA GLU A 482 -0.23 23.22 7.24
C GLU A 482 -0.15 22.84 5.76
N GLU A 483 0.36 21.64 5.47
CA GLU A 483 0.37 21.08 4.12
C GLU A 483 -0.96 20.45 3.71
N GLY A 484 -2.02 20.59 4.51
CA GLY A 484 -3.37 20.10 4.19
C GLY A 484 -3.49 18.58 4.14
N VAL A 485 -2.61 17.84 4.83
CA VAL A 485 -2.67 16.39 4.91
C VAL A 485 -3.90 15.97 5.73
N GLU A 486 -4.69 15.06 5.17
CA GLU A 486 -5.89 14.53 5.81
C GLU A 486 -5.60 13.26 6.60
N ILE A 487 -4.72 12.40 6.10
CA ILE A 487 -4.36 11.14 6.74
C ILE A 487 -2.86 11.09 6.94
N VAL A 488 -2.42 10.93 8.19
CA VAL A 488 -0.99 10.84 8.49
C VAL A 488 -0.61 9.38 8.66
N VAL A 489 0.31 8.85 7.84
CA VAL A 489 0.87 7.51 8.01
C VAL A 489 2.26 7.59 8.65
N GLU A 490 2.46 6.90 9.77
CA GLU A 490 3.65 6.99 10.62
C GLU A 490 4.19 5.59 10.99
N THR A 491 5.50 5.47 11.22
CA THR A 491 6.15 4.25 11.76
C THR A 491 6.69 4.44 13.18
N GLY A 492 6.26 5.52 13.85
CA GLY A 492 6.74 5.98 15.16
C GLY A 492 7.69 7.18 15.04
N ILE A 493 7.29 8.34 15.54
CA ILE A 493 8.06 9.58 15.42
C ILE A 493 9.26 9.55 16.37
N GLY A 494 10.43 9.92 15.84
CA GLY A 494 11.66 10.03 16.62
C GLY A 494 12.35 8.70 16.93
N LEU A 495 11.81 7.58 16.45
CA LEU A 495 12.51 6.30 16.45
C LEU A 495 13.53 6.31 15.32
N GLY A 496 14.79 6.62 15.61
CA GLY A 496 15.88 6.30 14.71
C GLY A 496 15.89 4.80 14.42
N VAL A 497 16.52 4.41 13.31
CA VAL A 497 16.61 3.00 12.88
C VAL A 497 17.14 2.10 13.98
N PHE A 498 17.95 2.64 14.89
CA PHE A 498 18.47 1.96 16.04
C PHE A 498 17.97 2.63 17.32
N ALA A 499 16.78 2.24 17.78
CA ALA A 499 16.18 2.70 19.03
C ALA A 499 17.00 2.34 20.30
N GLY A 500 18.27 1.93 20.18
CA GLY A 500 19.15 1.67 21.31
C GLY A 500 19.10 0.24 21.84
N GLU A 501 18.76 -0.73 20.98
CA GLU A 501 18.72 -2.16 21.36
C GLU A 501 20.08 -2.64 21.89
N HIS A 502 21.17 -2.19 21.27
CA HIS A 502 22.54 -2.55 21.64
C HIS A 502 22.99 -1.97 22.99
N ILE A 503 22.30 -0.96 23.52
CA ILE A 503 22.48 -0.44 24.89
C ILE A 503 21.29 -0.77 25.81
N GLY A 504 20.30 -1.53 25.32
CA GLY A 504 19.16 -2.00 26.11
C GLY A 504 18.15 -0.93 26.51
N VAL A 505 17.99 0.14 25.73
CA VAL A 505 17.03 1.23 26.00
C VAL A 505 15.83 1.25 25.05
N ASP A 506 15.80 0.34 24.07
CA ASP A 506 14.86 0.37 22.94
C ASP A 506 13.39 0.25 23.30
N GLU A 507 13.04 -0.60 24.26
CA GLU A 507 11.66 -0.68 24.75
C GLU A 507 11.22 0.63 25.40
N LYS A 508 12.11 1.29 26.16
CA LYS A 508 11.83 2.60 26.77
C LYS A 508 11.63 3.66 25.70
N VAL A 509 12.53 3.75 24.72
CA VAL A 509 12.42 4.72 23.62
C VAL A 509 11.12 4.53 22.83
N ARG A 510 10.76 3.29 22.48
CA ARG A 510 9.49 2.98 21.80
C ARG A 510 8.28 3.39 22.64
N THR A 511 8.30 3.08 23.94
CA THR A 511 7.23 3.45 24.87
C THR A 511 7.10 4.96 24.98
N THR A 512 8.22 5.68 25.16
CA THR A 512 8.21 7.14 25.23
C THR A 512 7.71 7.77 23.94
N SER A 513 8.07 7.25 22.77
CA SER A 513 7.54 7.72 21.47
C SER A 513 6.02 7.54 21.37
N ALA A 514 5.50 6.38 21.78
CA ALA A 514 4.06 6.13 21.82
C ALA A 514 3.32 7.09 22.77
N ILE A 515 3.87 7.32 23.97
CA ILE A 515 3.33 8.27 24.95
C ILE A 515 3.35 9.69 24.37
N ALA A 516 4.47 10.12 23.78
CA ALA A 516 4.64 11.46 23.23
C ALA A 516 3.61 11.75 22.13
N ILE A 517 3.48 10.86 21.13
CA ILE A 517 2.54 11.10 20.04
C ILE A 517 1.08 11.02 20.51
N ARG A 518 0.77 10.09 21.43
CA ARG A 518 -0.55 10.04 22.07
C ARG A 518 -0.87 11.36 22.76
N ALA A 519 0.05 11.88 23.57
CA ALA A 519 -0.13 13.13 24.30
C ALA A 519 -0.38 14.31 23.32
N VAL A 520 0.36 14.37 22.21
CA VAL A 520 0.13 15.40 21.18
C VAL A 520 -1.26 15.27 20.56
N LEU A 521 -1.70 14.05 20.23
CA LEU A 521 -3.02 13.83 19.64
C LEU A 521 -4.15 14.16 20.64
N GLU A 522 -4.00 13.83 21.92
CA GLU A 522 -4.99 14.15 22.95
C GLU A 522 -5.04 15.66 23.26
N GLN A 523 -3.88 16.32 23.36
CA GLN A 523 -3.78 17.72 23.76
C GLN A 523 -4.01 18.71 22.61
N HIS A 524 -3.52 18.37 21.42
CA HIS A 524 -3.51 19.26 20.25
C HIS A 524 -4.36 18.76 19.09
N GLY A 525 -4.91 17.53 19.15
CA GLY A 525 -5.67 16.94 18.05
C GLY A 525 -6.83 17.83 17.57
N SER A 526 -7.49 18.54 18.48
CA SER A 526 -8.60 19.44 18.15
C SER A 526 -8.18 20.74 17.45
N THR A 527 -6.87 21.03 17.43
CA THR A 527 -6.32 22.23 16.79
C THR A 527 -5.93 22.01 15.33
N TYR A 528 -5.76 20.75 14.91
CA TYR A 528 -5.47 20.40 13.53
C TYR A 528 -6.73 20.55 12.67
N LYS A 529 -6.62 21.30 11.58
CA LYS A 529 -7.76 21.65 10.72
C LYS A 529 -8.03 20.60 9.65
N ASN A 530 -6.96 19.99 9.16
CA ASN A 530 -6.97 19.12 8.00
C ASN A 530 -6.80 17.65 8.41
N ILE A 531 -6.04 17.36 9.48
CA ILE A 531 -5.80 15.96 9.88
C ILE A 531 -7.09 15.32 10.42
N ARG A 532 -7.53 14.27 9.74
CA ARG A 532 -8.77 13.52 10.03
C ARG A 532 -8.50 12.16 10.66
N ALA A 533 -7.33 11.58 10.43
CA ALA A 533 -6.92 10.31 11.03
C ALA A 533 -5.39 10.16 11.04
N VAL A 534 -4.90 9.32 11.95
CA VAL A 534 -3.51 8.84 11.97
C VAL A 534 -3.48 7.33 11.81
N VAL A 535 -2.58 6.82 10.97
CA VAL A 535 -2.35 5.41 10.73
C VAL A 535 -0.90 5.07 11.09
N PHE A 536 -0.70 4.18 12.05
CA PHE A 536 0.61 3.66 12.41
C PHE A 536 0.88 2.36 11.65
N ALA A 537 1.84 2.39 10.73
CA ALA A 537 2.36 1.23 10.01
C ALA A 537 3.51 0.61 10.81
N LEU A 538 3.21 -0.39 11.65
CA LEU A 538 4.15 -1.00 12.60
C LEU A 538 4.30 -2.49 12.30
N PRO A 539 5.14 -2.87 11.32
CA PRO A 539 5.28 -4.27 10.92
C PRO A 539 5.96 -5.12 12.01
N ILE A 540 5.41 -6.30 12.26
CA ILE A 540 5.89 -7.27 13.25
C ILE A 540 6.83 -8.26 12.55
N ILE A 541 8.15 -7.99 12.52
CA ILE A 541 9.10 -8.68 11.62
C ILE A 541 9.58 -10.07 12.11
N ASP A 542 9.76 -10.31 13.41
CA ASP A 542 10.21 -11.61 13.94
C ASP A 542 9.72 -11.81 15.38
N THR A 543 8.62 -12.56 15.58
CA THR A 543 8.16 -12.97 16.93
C THR A 543 8.88 -14.20 17.45
N GLU A 544 9.50 -15.01 16.58
CA GLU A 544 10.05 -16.33 16.94
C GLU A 544 11.57 -16.34 17.18
N LYS A 545 12.34 -15.41 16.61
CA LYS A 545 13.82 -15.44 16.71
C LYS A 545 14.36 -14.84 18.00
N THR A 546 13.61 -13.97 18.66
CA THR A 546 14.02 -13.41 19.94
C THR A 546 13.50 -14.30 21.07
N ASN A 547 14.33 -15.24 21.54
CA ASN A 547 14.16 -15.86 22.87
C ASN A 547 14.15 -14.82 24.02
N ARG A 548 14.34 -13.54 23.69
CA ARG A 548 14.08 -12.38 24.55
C ARG A 548 12.72 -11.79 24.18
N ARG A 549 11.84 -11.66 25.19
CA ARG A 549 10.55 -10.94 25.16
C ARG A 549 10.71 -9.44 24.88
N ALA A 550 11.47 -9.03 23.86
CA ALA A 550 11.48 -7.62 23.45
C ALA A 550 10.11 -7.33 22.82
N ARG A 551 9.36 -6.40 23.41
CA ARG A 551 8.08 -5.99 22.86
C ARG A 551 8.31 -5.21 21.57
N ASP A 552 7.68 -5.67 20.50
CA ASP A 552 7.71 -5.02 19.20
C ASP A 552 6.97 -3.68 19.22
N SER A 553 7.21 -2.83 18.21
CA SER A 553 6.60 -1.50 18.14
C SER A 553 5.07 -1.54 18.09
N PHE A 554 4.48 -2.51 17.39
CA PHE A 554 3.02 -2.65 17.30
C PHE A 554 2.44 -2.88 18.69
N SER A 555 2.98 -3.85 19.43
CA SER A 555 2.54 -4.19 20.79
C SER A 555 2.73 -3.02 21.76
N VAL A 556 3.83 -2.27 21.66
CA VAL A 556 4.09 -1.10 22.50
C VAL A 556 3.07 0.02 22.23
N PHE A 557 2.85 0.36 20.97
CA PHE A 557 1.89 1.40 20.62
C PHE A 557 0.45 0.97 20.95
N ALA A 558 0.08 -0.27 20.65
CA ALA A 558 -1.24 -0.82 20.96
C ALA A 558 -1.60 -0.66 22.44
N GLU A 559 -0.71 -1.10 23.35
CA GLU A 559 -0.97 -0.98 24.79
C GLU A 559 -1.04 0.47 25.25
N ASN A 560 -0.15 1.35 24.74
CA ASN A 560 -0.15 2.76 25.10
C ASN A 560 -1.38 3.51 24.60
N PHE A 561 -2.09 3.03 23.57
CA PHE A 561 -3.37 3.60 23.11
C PHE A 561 -4.58 2.91 23.74
N GLN A 562 -4.42 1.69 24.26
CA GLN A 562 -5.49 0.93 24.89
C GLN A 562 -5.69 1.29 26.37
N GLU A 563 -4.62 1.45 27.14
CA GLU A 563 -4.71 1.68 28.59
C GLU A 563 -3.78 2.82 29.07
N PRO A 564 -4.35 3.92 29.64
CA PRO A 564 -5.77 4.23 29.65
C PRO A 564 -6.32 4.38 28.22
N PRO A 565 -7.62 4.20 27.96
CA PRO A 565 -8.17 4.34 26.62
C PRO A 565 -7.82 5.69 26.00
N TYR A 566 -7.36 5.68 24.75
CA TYR A 566 -7.11 6.90 23.98
C TYR A 566 -8.41 7.70 23.81
N ASN A 567 -8.37 8.97 24.22
CA ASN A 567 -9.53 9.88 24.21
C ASN A 567 -9.33 11.10 23.30
N GLY A 568 -8.32 11.08 22.42
CA GLY A 568 -8.06 12.17 21.50
C GLY A 568 -9.12 12.27 20.39
N PRO A 569 -9.32 13.46 19.81
CA PRO A 569 -10.39 13.71 18.82
C PRO A 569 -10.08 13.16 17.42
N ILE A 570 -8.83 12.76 17.15
CA ILE A 570 -8.41 12.21 15.87
C ILE A 570 -8.37 10.68 15.96
N PRO A 571 -9.16 9.95 15.16
CA PRO A 571 -9.10 8.49 15.09
C PRO A 571 -7.71 7.97 14.73
N VAL A 572 -7.36 6.83 15.33
CA VAL A 572 -6.07 6.17 15.14
C VAL A 572 -6.28 4.72 14.67
N LEU A 573 -5.54 4.30 13.64
CA LEU A 573 -5.39 2.90 13.24
C LEU A 573 -3.95 2.47 13.48
N ILE A 574 -3.73 1.38 14.20
CA ILE A 574 -2.42 0.72 14.33
C ILE A 574 -2.48 -0.56 13.52
N ALA A 575 -1.53 -0.74 12.59
CA ALA A 575 -1.57 -1.78 11.56
C ALA A 575 -0.20 -2.47 11.41
N ASP A 576 -0.19 -3.80 11.43
CA ASP A 576 0.96 -4.64 11.06
C ASP A 576 1.08 -4.75 9.53
N GLN A 577 1.43 -3.64 8.88
CA GLN A 577 1.37 -3.52 7.42
C GLN A 577 2.43 -2.59 6.85
N ASP A 578 2.65 -2.73 5.55
CA ASP A 578 3.49 -1.87 4.73
C ASP A 578 2.93 -0.43 4.65
N MET A 579 3.73 0.53 5.10
CA MET A 579 3.46 1.97 5.04
C MET A 579 3.19 2.46 3.61
N HIS A 580 3.90 1.95 2.60
CA HIS A 580 3.69 2.31 1.21
C HIS A 580 2.34 1.86 0.70
N ARG A 581 1.98 0.62 1.01
CA ARG A 581 0.72 0.03 0.60
C ARG A 581 -0.46 0.77 1.22
N LEU A 582 -0.37 1.10 2.52
CA LEU A 582 -1.37 1.93 3.20
C LEU A 582 -1.47 3.30 2.55
N THR A 583 -0.34 3.99 2.34
CA THR A 583 -0.27 5.34 1.78
C THR A 583 -0.88 5.40 0.38
N VAL A 584 -0.52 4.47 -0.52
CA VAL A 584 -1.09 4.42 -1.87
C VAL A 584 -2.58 4.07 -1.85
N ALA A 585 -3.02 3.16 -1.00
CA ALA A 585 -4.44 2.83 -0.86
C ALA A 585 -5.25 4.05 -0.40
N ILE A 586 -4.74 4.81 0.57
CA ILE A 586 -5.34 6.06 1.06
C ILE A 586 -5.40 7.10 -0.07
N ALA A 587 -4.29 7.33 -0.78
CA ALA A 587 -4.23 8.29 -1.87
C ALA A 587 -5.20 7.97 -3.01
N ARG A 588 -5.31 6.68 -3.37
CA ARG A 588 -6.27 6.19 -4.39
C ARG A 588 -7.73 6.34 -3.97
N ARG A 589 -8.01 6.41 -2.66
CA ARG A 589 -9.34 6.75 -2.12
C ARG A 589 -9.64 8.25 -2.15
N GLY A 590 -8.69 9.07 -2.60
CA GLY A 590 -8.88 10.51 -2.78
C GLY A 590 -8.42 11.35 -1.60
N PHE A 591 -7.85 10.77 -0.55
CA PHE A 591 -7.33 11.55 0.57
C PHE A 591 -5.93 12.07 0.28
N LYS A 592 -5.63 13.28 0.76
CA LYS A 592 -4.25 13.76 0.88
C LYS A 592 -3.59 13.08 2.06
N VAL A 593 -2.48 12.40 1.83
CA VAL A 593 -1.84 11.52 2.79
C VAL A 593 -0.37 11.85 2.93
N SER A 594 0.17 11.73 4.14
CA SER A 594 1.61 11.78 4.35
C SER A 594 2.18 10.42 4.68
N GLU A 595 3.44 10.23 4.34
CA GLU A 595 4.26 9.10 4.74
C GLU A 595 5.53 9.59 5.42
N LEU A 596 5.88 9.00 6.56
CA LEU A 596 7.13 9.30 7.25
C LEU A 596 8.33 8.72 6.47
N ASN A 597 9.36 9.53 6.34
CA ASN A 597 10.68 9.11 5.92
C ASN A 597 11.70 9.45 7.01
N PRO A 598 12.33 8.45 7.65
CA PRO A 598 13.50 8.74 8.45
C PRO A 598 14.55 9.43 7.59
N ALA A 599 15.18 10.44 8.15
CA ALA A 599 16.24 11.21 7.52
C ALA A 599 17.56 10.98 8.25
N ASP A 600 18.67 11.16 7.53
CA ASP A 600 19.98 11.26 8.15
C ASP A 600 20.02 12.40 9.19
N SER A 601 20.83 12.19 10.21
CA SER A 601 21.25 13.11 11.26
C SER A 601 21.62 14.52 10.78
N HIS A 602 22.18 14.68 9.57
CA HIS A 602 22.53 15.99 9.02
C HIS A 602 21.40 16.68 8.26
N GLY A 603 20.27 16.00 8.08
CA GLY A 603 19.16 16.49 7.28
C GLY A 603 19.47 16.50 5.78
N VAL A 604 20.42 15.69 5.32
CA VAL A 604 20.61 15.38 3.90
C VAL A 604 19.71 14.20 3.53
N PHE A 605 19.09 14.23 2.35
CA PHE A 605 18.31 13.10 1.87
C PHE A 605 19.24 12.05 1.26
N GLY A 606 19.12 10.77 1.62
CA GLY A 606 19.71 9.69 0.81
C GLY A 606 21.19 9.33 1.06
N GLU A 607 21.67 9.34 2.30
CA GLU A 607 23.00 8.80 2.70
C GLU A 607 23.26 7.37 2.17
N TYR A 608 22.19 6.60 1.93
CA TYR A 608 22.30 5.19 1.67
C TYR A 608 22.51 4.75 0.22
N TRP A 609 22.24 5.56 -0.80
CA TRP A 609 22.39 5.13 -2.20
C TRP A 609 23.81 4.65 -2.56
N GLN A 610 24.76 4.68 -1.62
CA GLN A 610 26.13 4.27 -1.76
C GLN A 610 26.60 3.19 -0.77
N ASN A 611 25.80 2.76 0.21
CA ASN A 611 26.24 1.92 1.34
C ASN A 611 25.30 0.72 1.66
N GLN A 612 25.05 -0.18 0.70
CA GLN A 612 24.23 -1.42 0.85
C GLN A 612 24.19 -2.04 2.29
N GLY A 613 23.04 -1.99 2.94
CA GLY A 613 22.67 -2.28 4.33
C GLY A 613 21.15 -2.53 4.48
N PRO A 614 20.58 -2.57 5.70
CA PRO A 614 19.16 -2.90 5.94
C PRO A 614 18.29 -1.77 6.51
N ALA A 615 18.80 -0.54 6.65
CA ALA A 615 18.13 0.57 7.31
C ALA A 615 16.85 1.05 6.59
N VAL A 616 16.03 1.86 7.28
CA VAL A 616 14.68 2.24 6.81
C VAL A 616 14.74 3.33 5.75
N GLU A 617 15.65 4.30 5.88
CA GLU A 617 15.88 5.39 4.91
C GLU A 617 16.20 4.84 3.53
N GLU A 618 16.93 3.73 3.52
CA GLU A 618 17.35 2.98 2.35
C GLU A 618 16.16 2.51 1.55
N LYS A 619 15.23 1.84 2.25
CA LYS A 619 14.07 1.21 1.63
C LYS A 619 13.20 2.28 1.01
N LEU A 620 12.98 3.38 1.73
CA LEU A 620 12.20 4.52 1.27
C LEU A 620 12.84 5.26 0.10
N ALA A 621 14.16 5.40 0.09
CA ALA A 621 14.85 6.03 -1.02
C ALA A 621 14.77 5.19 -2.31
N LEU A 622 14.60 3.87 -2.21
CA LEU A 622 14.45 2.97 -3.35
C LEU A 622 13.03 2.91 -3.89
N THR A 623 12.06 3.03 -3.01
CA THR A 623 10.64 2.88 -3.33
C THR A 623 9.98 4.20 -3.69
N THR A 624 10.62 5.34 -3.45
CA THR A 624 10.06 6.67 -3.72
C THR A 624 10.92 7.47 -4.70
N VAL A 625 10.40 8.60 -5.16
CA VAL A 625 11.17 9.60 -5.91
C VAL A 625 11.85 10.64 -4.99
N GLY A 626 11.96 10.35 -3.69
CA GLY A 626 12.39 11.32 -2.66
C GLY A 626 13.70 12.03 -2.98
N LEU A 627 14.67 11.31 -3.58
CA LEU A 627 15.96 11.90 -4.00
C LEU A 627 15.77 13.03 -5.02
N LEU A 628 14.85 12.86 -5.97
CA LEU A 628 14.59 13.87 -7.02
C LEU A 628 13.90 15.11 -6.46
N VAL A 629 13.13 14.96 -5.37
CA VAL A 629 12.25 16.02 -4.85
C VAL A 629 12.74 16.66 -3.55
N GLN A 630 13.67 16.06 -2.80
CA GLN A 630 14.15 16.61 -1.52
C GLN A 630 15.66 16.84 -1.44
N HIS A 631 16.46 16.39 -2.42
CA HIS A 631 17.91 16.58 -2.38
C HIS A 631 18.35 17.90 -3.02
N HIS A 632 19.15 18.72 -2.33
CA HIS A 632 19.55 20.05 -2.80
C HIS A 632 20.31 20.06 -4.14
N LEU A 633 21.16 19.06 -4.38
CA LEU A 633 21.86 18.90 -5.67
C LEU A 633 20.92 18.72 -6.89
N ILE A 634 19.68 18.29 -6.66
CA ILE A 634 18.72 17.97 -7.73
C ILE A 634 17.55 18.96 -7.73
N ASN A 635 16.99 19.24 -6.56
CA ASN A 635 15.89 20.17 -6.40
C ASN A 635 16.39 21.55 -5.95
N PRO A 636 16.35 22.57 -6.84
CA PRO A 636 16.80 23.92 -6.48
C PRO A 636 15.93 24.58 -5.41
N HIS A 637 14.69 24.13 -5.20
CA HIS A 637 13.78 24.69 -4.20
C HIS A 637 14.15 24.34 -2.75
N VAL A 638 15.09 23.40 -2.56
CA VAL A 638 15.59 23.03 -1.22
C VAL A 638 16.33 24.19 -0.55
N LEU A 639 17.01 25.01 -1.35
CA LEU A 639 17.79 26.16 -0.87
C LEU A 639 17.02 27.48 -0.95
N ASP A 640 15.77 27.45 -1.42
CA ASP A 640 14.90 28.62 -1.43
C ASP A 640 14.36 28.88 -0.02
N THR A 641 14.96 29.86 0.66
CA THR A 641 14.63 30.21 2.04
C THR A 641 13.20 30.77 2.24
N ASN A 642 12.45 31.01 1.16
CA ASN A 642 11.01 31.29 1.24
C ASN A 642 10.19 30.04 1.57
N ASN A 643 10.77 28.85 1.41
CA ASN A 643 10.16 27.59 1.79
C ASN A 643 10.43 27.21 3.25
N TYR A 644 11.11 28.07 4.02
CA TYR A 644 11.49 27.79 5.42
C TYR A 644 10.52 28.46 6.38
N TYR A 645 9.77 27.64 7.11
CA TYR A 645 8.75 28.03 8.07
C TYR A 645 9.23 27.70 9.49
N PHE A 646 9.07 28.66 10.39
CA PHE A 646 9.41 28.52 11.81
C PHE A 646 8.09 28.54 12.58
N ILE A 647 7.73 27.41 13.18
CA ILE A 647 6.44 27.20 13.84
C ILE A 647 6.60 26.86 15.31
#